data_AF-A0A2N6K716-F1
#
_entry.id   AF-A0A2N6K716-F1
#
_cell.length_a   1.000
_cell.length_b   1.000
_cell.length_c   1.000
_cell.angle_alpha   90.00
_cell.angle_beta   90.00
_cell.angle_gamma   90.00
#
_symmetry.space_group_name_H-M   'P 1'
#
loop_
_entity.id
_entity.type
_entity.pdbx_description
1 polymer ?
#
loop_
_entity_poly.entity_id
_entity_poly.type
_entity_poly.pdbx_seq_one_letter_code
_entity_poly.pdbx_strand_id
1 'polypeptide(L)'
;MTQYQYHMGINLGHERSVAIAKDGEIVVAIEQERLDRHKYSPGYMLHAPGVAAQMQIPAEAMRYCLDACNITLSDLATITANMPGHDCAPDILRRVLPAEIVDKVIRIPSHHLAHAYSAYWPSGFDQALILVVDASGSTTPAHCTESYTLYEGRGQTITTLHNETVAAHLAQLSTLGFVYEYITRKAGFVTQVGNQIQHAEAGKLMGLAPFGGEQPNWHRWIQTTEESFSLKISAYDIFLEVAALEKRYDTGEGKPYLRPYLVDLAYKVQKELEQALLHIVNLAIKRTGLRKLCIAGGVGLNSVANYELLRQLQLDDIFIFPAAGDSGIAAGCALWAYNTISAGQKRVPLTQATLGRRYDFDQVCQAIRHFQDSIEVEELTPDEMIARSAQVLAQGSIVARFEGGAEYGPRALGHRSIMADPTFKRMKDILNMRVKFREAFRPFAPVIPLEAVSQVFEQNVAAPFMLLVSPIKPEFHEQIPAVTHVDGTGRVQTVTEQDNPYFYRLCYKLVEERQGTPVLLNTSFNVAGQPIVETPLEAIATFLGTDIDYLALENFWICKRRVPIRSYEDHLAKVGDVVLPHGLPPGVPDVTDLMAKLDRALFFGQTDGCPWSPEELQVLSAKGAQYKETSLLFPETPFYGSFQTKLSSDVILLLNPLGKSTLVDLKQRVPPSTYIFEEVKLLLAVFNAPESCLEQMRIDLRLTHFEFTQRIEWAKQQLGIYRLEPAYSYIKPLPQDSPLPSASDQTFAHFENENFSAQRILRKLYECLYQAGYNEANICNLLGVSSQQQIEPTYLHYYDRYRLPQSILGDLIRLFLLRCALTESRLQEIFGNEVFSTLCSLGMLIQRDQDWASRVDLFAVAGLYVATDHRYMILAEDHFDEDVVMYVGMDSMGLVYTAPQYPANRVLDLCCGSGIQSLVASRYAKEVIGVDINPRAIRFARFNAQLNGVSNINFYLGNLYEAAGGYFDTILANPPFVPSPSQECCFRDGGMGGEEILARIITESANKLSPQGRLFIVTDLVNLQEYESKLGQWWQGGSAHKLVLNTADRNDILFSVPHCHTAFNQTLEQYNIKLNQWLENFHSTGLKAVNFGYILICQVGATHKGSYYSRTIHNPNQPIHQQVQEYFRQRQLLEEQQIDDYFLALSPDLRFRLETNPRTGERQIELFSPNNPYFTTYPISEQMYRLLQDINKCQPKWAAYATAINQDWLHKLIYKGILYLTSETPNVNMNRRLNDPPSTEGLKIEELQTKTTPTCISSYLR
;
A
#
# COMPACT_ATOMS: atom_id res chain seq x y z
N MET A 1 0.82 -64.33 18.55
CA MET A 1 0.05 -64.07 17.31
C MET A 1 -0.07 -62.56 17.18
N THR A 2 0.83 -61.92 16.42
CA THR A 2 0.76 -60.48 16.12
C THR A 2 -0.35 -60.28 15.10
N GLN A 3 -1.52 -59.83 15.57
CA GLN A 3 -2.63 -59.45 14.71
C GLN A 3 -2.15 -58.33 13.80
N TYR A 4 -2.18 -58.54 12.48
CA TYR A 4 -1.76 -57.55 11.51
C TYR A 4 -2.54 -56.25 11.70
N GLN A 5 -1.86 -55.14 12.00
CA GLN A 5 -2.49 -53.85 12.30
C GLN A 5 -2.52 -52.97 11.05
N TYR A 6 -3.72 -52.53 10.65
CA TYR A 6 -3.92 -51.60 9.54
C TYR A 6 -3.87 -50.15 10.06
N HIS A 7 -3.15 -49.27 9.37
CA HIS A 7 -3.01 -47.86 9.71
C HIS A 7 -3.57 -47.00 8.59
N MET A 8 -4.57 -46.17 8.90
CA MET A 8 -5.13 -45.23 7.93
C MET A 8 -4.51 -43.85 8.09
N GLY A 9 -4.12 -43.25 6.98
CA GLY A 9 -3.72 -41.86 6.91
C GLY A 9 -4.64 -41.05 6.00
N ILE A 10 -4.88 -39.79 6.34
CA ILE A 10 -5.85 -38.92 5.66
C ILE A 10 -5.26 -37.51 5.47
N ASN A 11 -5.36 -36.96 4.27
CA ASN A 11 -5.18 -35.53 4.02
C ASN A 11 -6.54 -34.82 4.00
N LEU A 12 -6.72 -33.79 4.85
CA LEU A 12 -7.94 -32.98 4.93
C LEU A 12 -7.82 -31.58 4.29
N GLY A 13 -6.65 -31.21 3.77
CA GLY A 13 -6.41 -29.92 3.11
C GLY A 13 -7.03 -29.81 1.71
N HIS A 14 -6.26 -29.25 0.77
CA HIS A 14 -6.52 -29.45 -0.66
C HIS A 14 -5.91 -30.77 -1.12
N GLU A 15 -6.34 -31.30 -2.28
CA GLU A 15 -5.89 -32.63 -2.74
C GLU A 15 -6.21 -33.74 -1.73
N ARG A 16 -7.43 -33.73 -1.20
CA ARG A 16 -7.86 -34.73 -0.21
C ARG A 16 -7.53 -36.14 -0.68
N SER A 17 -6.99 -36.95 0.23
CA SER A 17 -6.52 -38.30 -0.11
C SER A 17 -6.59 -39.21 1.11
N VAL A 18 -6.60 -40.51 0.85
CA VAL A 18 -6.56 -41.56 1.88
C VAL A 18 -5.57 -42.63 1.47
N ALA A 19 -4.83 -43.16 2.44
CA ALA A 19 -3.95 -44.30 2.28
C ALA A 19 -4.09 -45.25 3.47
N ILE A 20 -3.93 -46.56 3.22
CA ILE A 20 -3.84 -47.57 4.27
C ILE A 20 -2.48 -48.27 4.16
N ALA A 21 -1.79 -48.36 5.28
CA ALA A 21 -0.55 -49.12 5.41
C ALA A 21 -0.74 -50.35 6.31
N LYS A 22 -0.06 -51.44 5.96
CA LYS A 22 -0.03 -52.70 6.72
C LYS A 22 1.41 -53.23 6.73
N ASP A 23 1.94 -53.52 7.92
CA ASP A 23 3.32 -54.03 8.09
C ASP A 23 4.40 -53.21 7.36
N GLY A 24 4.25 -51.88 7.34
CA GLY A 24 5.18 -50.96 6.69
C GLY A 24 5.05 -50.84 5.17
N GLU A 25 4.06 -51.49 4.56
CA GLU A 25 3.72 -51.41 3.14
C GLU A 25 2.45 -50.57 2.93
N ILE A 26 2.45 -49.69 1.92
CA ILE A 26 1.23 -48.97 1.52
C ILE A 26 0.41 -49.92 0.63
N VAL A 27 -0.70 -50.42 1.14
CA VAL A 27 -1.50 -51.47 0.45
C VAL A 27 -2.58 -50.90 -0.45
N VAL A 28 -3.08 -49.69 -0.15
CA VAL A 28 -4.00 -48.95 -1.02
C VAL A 28 -3.87 -47.45 -0.75
N ALA A 29 -3.94 -46.64 -1.79
CA ALA A 29 -4.00 -45.18 -1.69
C ALA A 29 -4.79 -44.59 -2.86
N ILE A 30 -5.58 -43.55 -2.59
CA ILE A 30 -6.39 -42.87 -3.61
C ILE A 30 -6.54 -41.38 -3.30
N GLU A 31 -6.57 -40.57 -4.35
CA GLU A 31 -6.91 -39.15 -4.28
C GLU A 31 -8.43 -38.98 -4.48
N GLN A 32 -9.07 -38.15 -3.65
CA GLN A 32 -10.52 -37.92 -3.70
C GLN A 32 -10.96 -37.33 -5.05
N GLU A 33 -10.09 -36.56 -5.72
CA GLU A 33 -10.38 -36.02 -7.06
C GLU A 33 -10.64 -37.11 -8.12
N ARG A 34 -10.08 -38.31 -7.94
CA ARG A 34 -10.31 -39.45 -8.84
C ARG A 34 -11.75 -39.95 -8.73
N LEU A 35 -12.37 -39.80 -7.56
CA LEU A 35 -13.70 -40.32 -7.23
C LEU A 35 -14.80 -39.28 -7.48
N ASP A 36 -14.64 -38.07 -6.95
CA ASP A 36 -15.64 -37.00 -7.10
C ASP A 36 -15.53 -36.24 -8.42
N ARG A 37 -14.48 -36.52 -9.21
CA ARG A 37 -14.16 -35.91 -10.51
C ARG A 37 -13.91 -34.40 -10.44
N HIS A 38 -13.67 -33.85 -9.24
CA HIS A 38 -13.28 -32.45 -9.03
C HIS A 38 -11.78 -32.35 -8.80
N LYS A 39 -11.08 -31.77 -9.78
CA LYS A 39 -9.63 -31.57 -9.72
C LYS A 39 -9.23 -30.72 -8.51
N TYR A 40 -8.18 -31.14 -7.80
CA TYR A 40 -7.72 -30.58 -6.53
C TYR A 40 -8.80 -30.58 -5.44
N SER A 41 -9.65 -31.64 -5.43
CA SER A 41 -10.82 -31.80 -4.55
C SER A 41 -10.63 -31.13 -3.17
N PRO A 42 -11.35 -30.02 -2.88
CA PRO A 42 -11.12 -29.22 -1.68
C PRO A 42 -11.79 -29.86 -0.45
N GLY A 43 -11.16 -29.70 0.71
CA GLY A 43 -11.77 -30.09 2.00
C GLY A 43 -12.75 -29.09 2.60
N TYR A 44 -12.91 -27.89 2.07
CA TYR A 44 -13.76 -26.83 2.65
C TYR A 44 -15.15 -26.79 2.01
N MET A 45 -16.25 -26.74 2.79
CA MET A 45 -17.57 -26.41 2.23
C MET A 45 -17.60 -24.94 1.78
N LEU A 46 -18.13 -24.71 0.57
CA LEU A 46 -18.61 -23.41 0.04
C LEU A 46 -18.03 -22.16 0.74
N HIS A 47 -16.89 -21.69 0.24
CA HIS A 47 -16.44 -20.29 0.30
C HIS A 47 -15.87 -19.71 1.61
N ALA A 48 -15.44 -20.52 2.59
CA ALA A 48 -14.72 -19.97 3.76
C ALA A 48 -13.45 -20.78 4.12
N PRO A 49 -12.26 -20.40 3.59
CA PRO A 49 -11.00 -20.92 4.10
C PRO A 49 -10.88 -20.62 5.60
N GLY A 50 -10.44 -21.60 6.40
CA GLY A 50 -10.13 -21.40 7.82
C GLY A 50 -11.25 -21.65 8.83
N VAL A 51 -12.47 -22.02 8.40
CA VAL A 51 -13.53 -22.46 9.34
C VAL A 51 -13.49 -23.98 9.48
N ALA A 52 -12.70 -24.48 10.43
CA ALA A 52 -12.56 -25.92 10.70
C ALA A 52 -13.90 -26.64 10.88
N ALA A 53 -14.92 -25.94 11.40
CA ALA A 53 -16.25 -26.50 11.58
C ALA A 53 -16.95 -26.91 10.27
N GLN A 54 -16.53 -26.37 9.13
CA GLN A 54 -17.12 -26.56 7.80
C GLN A 54 -16.27 -27.45 6.87
N MET A 55 -15.20 -28.08 7.38
CA MET A 55 -14.40 -29.02 6.61
C MET A 55 -15.09 -30.38 6.43
N GLN A 56 -15.04 -30.94 5.22
CA GLN A 56 -15.54 -32.26 4.86
C GLN A 56 -14.42 -33.29 4.82
N ILE A 57 -14.65 -34.41 5.49
CA ILE A 57 -13.78 -35.59 5.39
C ILE A 57 -13.96 -36.28 4.02
N PRO A 58 -12.91 -36.90 3.46
CA PRO A 58 -12.98 -37.64 2.19
C PRO A 58 -13.61 -39.02 2.38
N ALA A 59 -14.90 -39.05 2.74
CA ALA A 59 -15.61 -40.27 3.11
C ALA A 59 -15.63 -41.32 1.98
N GLU A 60 -15.69 -40.88 0.73
CA GLU A 60 -15.63 -41.77 -0.44
C GLU A 60 -14.27 -42.43 -0.58
N ALA A 61 -13.16 -41.68 -0.47
CA ALA A 61 -11.82 -42.25 -0.48
C ALA A 61 -11.57 -43.17 0.72
N MET A 62 -12.10 -42.81 1.91
CA MET A 62 -12.02 -43.69 3.09
C MET A 62 -12.70 -45.03 2.83
N ARG A 63 -13.94 -45.00 2.32
CA ARG A 63 -14.69 -46.21 1.96
C ARG A 63 -13.97 -47.00 0.86
N TYR A 64 -13.46 -46.33 -0.16
CA TYR A 64 -12.71 -46.95 -1.25
C TYR A 64 -11.53 -47.78 -0.72
N CYS A 65 -10.72 -47.22 0.19
CA CYS A 65 -9.57 -47.92 0.76
C CYS A 65 -9.98 -49.08 1.68
N LEU A 66 -11.03 -48.91 2.48
CA LEU A 66 -11.57 -49.96 3.35
C LEU A 66 -12.12 -51.14 2.53
N ASP A 67 -12.92 -50.85 1.51
CA ASP A 67 -13.50 -51.84 0.59
C ASP A 67 -12.39 -52.60 -0.15
N ALA A 68 -11.34 -51.90 -0.62
CA ALA A 68 -10.19 -52.52 -1.29
C ALA A 68 -9.40 -53.47 -0.38
N CYS A 69 -9.33 -53.19 0.92
CA CYS A 69 -8.70 -54.04 1.91
C CYS A 69 -9.63 -55.11 2.51
N ASN A 70 -10.93 -55.05 2.21
CA ASN A 70 -11.99 -55.86 2.82
C ASN A 70 -11.97 -55.79 4.37
N ILE A 71 -11.88 -54.57 4.91
CA ILE A 71 -11.86 -54.28 6.35
C ILE A 71 -12.84 -53.15 6.72
N THR A 72 -13.10 -52.98 8.02
CA THR A 72 -13.92 -51.90 8.58
C THR A 72 -13.06 -50.91 9.39
N LEU A 73 -13.64 -49.78 9.80
CA LEU A 73 -12.98 -48.83 10.71
C LEU A 73 -12.54 -49.47 12.04
N SER A 74 -13.27 -50.50 12.50
CA SER A 74 -12.95 -51.22 13.74
C SER A 74 -11.69 -52.06 13.64
N ASP A 75 -11.27 -52.44 12.44
CA ASP A 75 -10.06 -53.23 12.18
C ASP A 75 -8.77 -52.37 12.12
N LEU A 76 -8.91 -51.03 12.00
CA LEU A 76 -7.79 -50.10 12.01
C LEU A 76 -7.17 -50.01 13.41
N ALA A 77 -5.84 -49.97 13.50
CA ALA A 77 -5.13 -49.66 14.74
C ALA A 77 -5.06 -48.14 14.97
N THR A 78 -4.84 -47.36 13.92
CA THR A 78 -4.77 -45.89 14.00
C THR A 78 -5.43 -45.23 12.80
N ILE A 79 -5.94 -44.01 13.03
CA ILE A 79 -6.39 -43.07 12.00
C ILE A 79 -5.62 -41.77 12.23
N THR A 80 -4.74 -41.40 11.31
CA THR A 80 -3.92 -40.19 11.43
C THR A 80 -4.31 -39.24 10.32
N ALA A 81 -4.57 -37.97 10.65
CA ALA A 81 -4.87 -36.97 9.65
C ALA A 81 -4.09 -35.69 9.89
N ASN A 82 -3.88 -34.97 8.80
CA ASN A 82 -3.19 -33.70 8.82
C ASN A 82 -3.73 -32.76 7.73
N MET A 83 -3.53 -31.47 7.94
CA MET A 83 -3.76 -30.40 6.97
C MET A 83 -2.67 -29.32 7.16
N PRO A 84 -2.32 -28.57 6.10
CA PRO A 84 -1.36 -27.46 6.21
C PRO A 84 -1.93 -26.30 7.04
N GLY A 85 -1.06 -25.41 7.51
CA GLY A 85 -1.43 -24.29 8.37
C GLY A 85 -1.66 -24.70 9.83
N HIS A 86 -2.68 -24.13 10.48
CA HIS A 86 -3.11 -24.62 11.80
C HIS A 86 -3.84 -25.96 11.62
N ASP A 87 -3.20 -27.05 12.07
CA ASP A 87 -3.73 -28.40 11.91
C ASP A 87 -4.94 -28.68 12.83
N CYS A 88 -6.14 -28.57 12.28
CA CYS A 88 -7.39 -28.94 12.95
C CYS A 88 -7.88 -30.34 12.55
N ALA A 89 -7.14 -31.08 11.71
CA ALA A 89 -7.60 -32.33 11.11
C ALA A 89 -7.98 -33.41 12.15
N PRO A 90 -7.18 -33.66 13.21
CA PRO A 90 -7.56 -34.63 14.24
C PRO A 90 -8.84 -34.24 14.98
N ASP A 91 -9.02 -32.95 15.29
CA ASP A 91 -10.18 -32.48 16.05
C ASP A 91 -11.47 -32.57 15.23
N ILE A 92 -11.39 -32.32 13.92
CA ILE A 92 -12.48 -32.53 12.98
C ILE A 92 -12.87 -34.02 12.94
N LEU A 93 -11.90 -34.93 12.82
CA LEU A 93 -12.17 -36.36 12.82
C LEU A 93 -12.82 -36.85 14.12
N ARG A 94 -12.33 -36.41 15.28
CA ARG A 94 -12.92 -36.78 16.58
C ARG A 94 -14.37 -36.34 16.73
N ARG A 95 -14.78 -35.27 16.04
CA ARG A 95 -16.16 -34.78 16.03
C ARG A 95 -17.08 -35.55 15.09
N VAL A 96 -16.55 -36.03 13.96
CA VAL A 96 -17.34 -36.65 12.88
C VAL A 96 -17.40 -38.17 13.00
N LEU A 97 -16.34 -38.80 13.51
CA LEU A 97 -16.26 -40.26 13.64
C LEU A 97 -17.07 -40.76 14.86
N PRO A 98 -17.58 -42.00 14.82
CA PRO A 98 -18.28 -42.61 15.95
C PRO A 98 -17.39 -42.65 17.20
N ALA A 99 -17.99 -42.43 18.38
CA ALA A 99 -17.28 -42.37 19.68
C ALA A 99 -16.36 -43.59 19.92
N GLU A 100 -16.75 -44.77 19.47
CA GLU A 100 -15.98 -46.03 19.59
C GLU A 100 -14.66 -46.05 18.80
N ILE A 101 -14.48 -45.14 17.83
CA ILE A 101 -13.31 -45.06 16.95
C ILE A 101 -12.43 -43.85 17.29
N VAL A 102 -12.95 -42.87 18.03
CA VAL A 102 -12.27 -41.60 18.34
C VAL A 102 -10.91 -41.79 18.99
N ASP A 103 -10.75 -42.79 19.86
CA ASP A 103 -9.49 -43.11 20.56
C ASP A 103 -8.38 -43.57 19.60
N LYS A 104 -8.73 -43.97 18.37
CA LYS A 104 -7.77 -44.33 17.32
C LYS A 104 -7.25 -43.13 16.55
N VAL A 105 -7.79 -41.92 16.78
CA VAL A 105 -7.41 -40.70 16.05
C VAL A 105 -6.12 -40.10 16.63
N ILE A 106 -5.02 -40.23 15.88
CA ILE A 106 -3.70 -39.76 16.28
C ILE A 106 -3.35 -38.45 15.57
N ARG A 107 -2.67 -37.55 16.29
CA ARG A 107 -2.11 -36.31 15.74
C ARG A 107 -0.63 -36.51 15.41
N ILE A 108 -0.24 -36.18 14.18
CA ILE A 108 1.17 -36.10 13.79
C ILE A 108 1.76 -34.73 14.20
N PRO A 109 3.05 -34.64 14.60
CA PRO A 109 3.65 -33.38 15.06
C PRO A 109 3.74 -32.24 14.04
N SER A 110 3.93 -32.56 12.75
CA SER A 110 4.12 -31.56 11.68
C SER A 110 3.67 -32.11 10.33
N HIS A 111 3.19 -31.21 9.48
CA HIS A 111 2.84 -31.45 8.08
C HIS A 111 4.07 -31.89 7.28
N HIS A 112 5.21 -31.21 7.43
CA HIS A 112 6.44 -31.61 6.76
C HIS A 112 6.97 -32.96 7.25
N LEU A 113 6.66 -33.38 8.48
CA LEU A 113 7.03 -34.71 8.94
C LEU A 113 6.22 -35.80 8.23
N ALA A 114 4.93 -35.59 7.95
CA ALA A 114 4.16 -36.51 7.12
C ALA A 114 4.79 -36.67 5.74
N HIS A 115 5.14 -35.57 5.08
CA HIS A 115 5.87 -35.58 3.80
C HIS A 115 7.20 -36.34 3.90
N ALA A 116 7.97 -36.14 4.97
CA ALA A 116 9.24 -36.85 5.16
C ALA A 116 9.04 -38.37 5.24
N TYR A 117 7.98 -38.84 5.92
CA TYR A 117 7.65 -40.27 5.98
C TYR A 117 7.15 -40.82 4.64
N SER A 118 6.39 -40.04 3.85
CA SER A 118 5.92 -40.50 2.53
C SER A 118 7.08 -40.74 1.57
N ALA A 119 8.17 -39.97 1.66
CA ALA A 119 9.36 -40.19 0.83
C ALA A 119 10.37 -41.19 1.43
N TYR A 120 10.79 -41.00 2.69
CA TYR A 120 11.89 -41.82 3.23
C TYR A 120 11.49 -43.27 3.47
N TRP A 121 10.32 -43.52 4.06
CA TRP A 121 9.92 -44.88 4.44
C TRP A 121 9.90 -45.86 3.27
N PRO A 122 9.28 -45.51 2.12
CA PRO A 122 9.25 -46.38 0.94
C PRO A 122 10.45 -46.23 -0.02
N SER A 123 11.46 -45.41 0.29
CA SER A 123 12.59 -45.18 -0.63
C SER A 123 13.48 -46.40 -0.87
N GLY A 124 13.50 -47.36 0.07
CA GLY A 124 14.48 -48.45 0.08
C GLY A 124 15.90 -48.03 0.50
N PHE A 125 16.12 -46.78 0.91
CA PHE A 125 17.43 -46.31 1.37
C PHE A 125 17.63 -46.50 2.88
N ASP A 126 18.73 -47.15 3.28
CA ASP A 126 19.09 -47.26 4.70
C ASP A 126 19.43 -45.91 5.32
N GLN A 127 20.08 -45.03 4.57
CA GLN A 127 20.45 -43.68 4.99
C GLN A 127 20.26 -42.70 3.84
N ALA A 128 19.64 -41.55 4.11
CA ALA A 128 19.40 -40.51 3.11
C ALA A 128 19.16 -39.14 3.77
N LEU A 129 19.47 -38.08 3.04
CA LEU A 129 18.89 -36.76 3.29
C LEU A 129 17.43 -36.77 2.86
N ILE A 130 16.57 -36.04 3.58
CA ILE A 130 15.16 -35.90 3.24
C ILE A 130 14.85 -34.42 3.15
N LEU A 131 14.50 -33.95 1.96
CA LEU A 131 14.17 -32.56 1.71
C LEU A 131 12.66 -32.45 1.47
N VAL A 132 11.98 -31.73 2.36
CA VAL A 132 10.56 -31.40 2.20
C VAL A 132 10.45 -29.92 1.87
N VAL A 133 9.91 -29.60 0.69
CA VAL A 133 9.74 -28.21 0.23
C VAL A 133 8.31 -28.05 -0.27
N ASP A 134 7.58 -27.11 0.31
CA ASP A 134 6.17 -26.92 0.01
C ASP A 134 5.80 -25.43 -0.14
N ALA A 135 4.55 -25.17 -0.55
CA ALA A 135 3.98 -23.83 -0.49
C ALA A 135 3.84 -23.37 0.97
N SER A 136 3.33 -24.24 1.84
CA SER A 136 3.13 -23.97 3.27
C SER A 136 3.02 -25.28 4.05
N GLY A 137 3.85 -25.47 5.07
CA GLY A 137 3.66 -26.55 6.05
C GLY A 137 2.79 -26.15 7.24
N SER A 138 3.14 -26.64 8.44
CA SER A 138 2.42 -26.33 9.68
C SER A 138 2.67 -24.89 10.13
N THR A 139 1.62 -24.24 10.64
CA THR A 139 1.74 -22.96 11.35
C THR A 139 1.91 -23.23 12.84
N THR A 140 3.04 -22.79 13.38
CA THR A 140 3.38 -22.91 14.81
C THR A 140 2.52 -21.97 15.68
N PRO A 141 2.44 -22.19 17.01
CA PRO A 141 1.79 -21.25 17.93
C PRO A 141 2.37 -19.83 17.91
N ALA A 142 3.61 -19.66 17.42
CA ALA A 142 4.24 -18.36 17.22
C ALA A 142 3.76 -17.64 15.94
N HIS A 143 2.81 -18.20 15.19
CA HIS A 143 2.32 -17.71 13.89
C HIS A 143 3.42 -17.62 12.83
N CYS A 144 4.31 -18.61 12.83
CA CYS A 144 5.27 -18.84 11.75
C CYS A 144 4.89 -20.12 11.01
N THR A 145 5.00 -20.10 9.68
CA THR A 145 4.65 -21.19 8.76
C THR A 145 5.92 -21.79 8.19
N GLU A 146 5.99 -23.13 8.11
CA GLU A 146 7.10 -23.86 7.51
C GLU A 146 7.19 -23.58 5.99
N SER A 147 8.39 -23.24 5.51
CA SER A 147 8.72 -23.05 4.08
C SER A 147 9.33 -24.33 3.51
N TYR A 148 10.37 -24.85 4.18
CA TYR A 148 10.96 -26.14 3.88
C TYR A 148 11.58 -26.75 5.15
N THR A 149 11.77 -28.06 5.15
CA THR A 149 12.44 -28.76 6.25
C THR A 149 13.39 -29.81 5.70
N LEU A 150 14.56 -29.88 6.29
CA LEU A 150 15.60 -30.85 6.00
C LEU A 150 15.68 -31.84 7.15
N TYR A 151 15.67 -33.13 6.82
CA TYR A 151 15.87 -34.21 7.76
C TYR A 151 17.01 -35.13 7.35
N GLU A 152 17.49 -35.87 8.32
CA GLU A 152 18.40 -37.00 8.18
C GLU A 152 17.64 -38.28 8.49
N GLY A 153 17.57 -39.21 7.54
CA GLY A 153 17.03 -40.54 7.74
C GLY A 153 18.15 -41.55 7.96
N ARG A 154 18.13 -42.28 9.08
CA ARG A 154 19.03 -43.42 9.35
C ARG A 154 18.25 -44.61 9.92
N GLY A 155 18.16 -45.69 9.14
CA GLY A 155 17.41 -46.89 9.48
C GLY A 155 15.92 -46.61 9.64
N GLN A 156 15.46 -46.55 10.90
CA GLN A 156 14.06 -46.33 11.28
C GLN A 156 13.83 -44.93 11.86
N THR A 157 14.86 -44.10 11.91
CA THR A 157 14.82 -42.77 12.56
C THR A 157 14.88 -41.67 11.52
N ILE A 158 14.03 -40.66 11.68
CA ILE A 158 14.06 -39.40 10.93
C ILE A 158 14.35 -38.27 11.93
N THR A 159 15.45 -37.54 11.73
CA THR A 159 15.88 -36.44 12.63
C THR A 159 15.90 -35.13 11.86
N THR A 160 15.31 -34.06 12.41
CA THR A 160 15.34 -32.74 11.78
C THR A 160 16.74 -32.13 11.83
N LEU A 161 17.27 -31.72 10.68
CA LEU A 161 18.53 -30.96 10.54
C LEU A 161 18.28 -29.45 10.54
N HIS A 162 17.20 -29.02 9.88
CA HIS A 162 16.82 -27.61 9.79
C HIS A 162 15.33 -27.48 9.45
N ASN A 163 14.65 -26.52 10.06
CA ASN A 163 13.28 -26.14 9.73
C ASN A 163 13.25 -24.63 9.44
N GLU A 164 13.00 -24.26 8.19
CA GLU A 164 12.88 -22.86 7.79
C GLU A 164 11.43 -22.41 7.94
N THR A 165 11.21 -21.30 8.66
CA THR A 165 9.87 -20.78 8.91
C THR A 165 9.81 -19.28 8.65
N VAL A 166 8.68 -18.82 8.11
CA VAL A 166 8.42 -17.41 7.83
C VAL A 166 7.18 -16.95 8.58
N ALA A 167 7.07 -15.65 8.87
CA ALA A 167 5.84 -15.13 9.49
C ALA A 167 4.63 -15.43 8.59
N ALA A 168 3.55 -15.96 9.18
CA ALA A 168 2.45 -16.52 8.41
C ALA A 168 1.78 -15.51 7.45
N HIS A 169 1.73 -14.23 7.81
CA HIS A 169 1.16 -13.16 6.96
C HIS A 169 2.07 -12.76 5.79
N LEU A 170 3.36 -13.09 5.84
CA LEU A 170 4.32 -12.86 4.75
C LEU A 170 4.49 -14.09 3.83
N ALA A 171 3.99 -15.25 4.24
CA ALA A 171 4.28 -16.53 3.60
C ALA A 171 4.04 -16.52 2.07
N GLN A 172 2.99 -15.83 1.61
CA GLN A 172 2.59 -15.76 0.20
C GLN A 172 3.72 -15.32 -0.75
N LEU A 173 4.71 -14.55 -0.28
CA LEU A 173 5.87 -14.13 -1.06
C LEU A 173 7.20 -14.32 -0.32
N SER A 174 7.21 -15.18 0.71
CA SER A 174 8.41 -15.48 1.48
C SER A 174 8.72 -16.98 1.60
N THR A 175 7.86 -17.88 1.12
CA THR A 175 8.20 -19.30 0.97
C THR A 175 8.58 -19.66 -0.46
N LEU A 176 9.42 -20.69 -0.63
CA LEU A 176 9.87 -21.13 -1.96
C LEU A 176 8.69 -21.56 -2.84
N GLY A 177 7.77 -22.36 -2.29
CA GLY A 177 6.60 -22.82 -3.02
C GLY A 177 5.65 -21.67 -3.38
N PHE A 178 5.34 -20.75 -2.47
CA PHE A 178 4.42 -19.67 -2.79
C PHE A 178 4.98 -18.63 -3.76
N VAL A 179 6.29 -18.35 -3.73
CA VAL A 179 6.92 -17.50 -4.76
C VAL A 179 6.74 -18.13 -6.16
N TYR A 180 6.95 -19.45 -6.28
CA TYR A 180 6.72 -20.17 -7.53
C TYR A 180 5.23 -20.15 -7.95
N GLU A 181 4.31 -20.34 -7.00
CA GLU A 181 2.88 -20.25 -7.27
C GLU A 181 2.41 -18.83 -7.61
N TYR A 182 3.02 -17.79 -7.05
CA TYR A 182 2.69 -16.40 -7.36
C TYR A 182 2.88 -16.11 -8.85
N ILE A 183 4.02 -16.52 -9.41
CA ILE A 183 4.29 -16.41 -10.84
C ILE A 183 3.39 -17.35 -11.66
N THR A 184 3.09 -18.54 -11.13
CA THR A 184 2.13 -19.46 -11.76
C THR A 184 0.76 -18.82 -11.95
N ARG A 185 0.26 -18.11 -10.92
CA ARG A 185 -1.01 -17.37 -10.98
C ARG A 185 -0.92 -16.19 -11.96
N LYS A 186 0.18 -15.45 -11.98
CA LYS A 186 0.41 -14.35 -12.93
C LYS A 186 0.44 -14.83 -14.39
N ALA A 187 0.99 -16.02 -14.66
CA ALA A 187 0.94 -16.68 -15.96
C ALA A 187 -0.46 -17.21 -16.35
N GLY A 188 -1.47 -17.06 -15.48
CA GLY A 188 -2.84 -17.50 -15.71
C GLY A 188 -3.05 -19.01 -15.55
N PHE A 189 -2.10 -19.72 -14.94
CA PHE A 189 -2.18 -21.17 -14.71
C PHE A 189 -2.89 -21.47 -13.40
N VAL A 190 -4.21 -21.23 -13.38
CA VAL A 190 -5.06 -21.47 -12.23
C VAL A 190 -6.22 -22.40 -12.55
N THR A 191 -6.52 -23.30 -11.62
CA THR A 191 -7.79 -24.03 -11.59
C THR A 191 -8.71 -23.36 -10.58
N GLN A 192 -9.83 -22.85 -11.07
CA GLN A 192 -10.87 -22.21 -10.26
C GLN A 192 -11.71 -23.29 -9.58
N VAL A 193 -11.78 -23.26 -8.25
CA VAL A 193 -12.59 -24.17 -7.43
C VAL A 193 -13.65 -23.35 -6.72
N GLY A 194 -14.90 -23.43 -7.21
CA GLY A 194 -15.98 -22.53 -6.81
C GLY A 194 -15.69 -21.06 -7.15
N ASN A 195 -16.40 -20.12 -6.52
CA ASN A 195 -16.31 -18.69 -6.86
C ASN A 195 -15.09 -17.95 -6.27
N GLN A 196 -14.33 -18.56 -5.36
CA GLN A 196 -13.34 -17.83 -4.54
C GLN A 196 -11.97 -18.50 -4.38
N ILE A 197 -11.80 -19.77 -4.76
CA ILE A 197 -10.53 -20.50 -4.56
C ILE A 197 -9.83 -20.72 -5.89
N GLN A 198 -8.54 -20.40 -5.95
CA GLN A 198 -7.68 -20.60 -7.11
C GLN A 198 -6.46 -21.46 -6.75
N HIS A 199 -6.37 -22.65 -7.32
CA HIS A 199 -5.21 -23.53 -7.18
C HIS A 199 -4.23 -23.27 -8.32
N ALA A 200 -2.94 -23.09 -7.98
CA ALA A 200 -1.88 -22.86 -8.95
C ALA A 200 -1.46 -24.17 -9.62
N GLU A 201 -1.43 -24.21 -10.95
CA GLU A 201 -0.97 -25.37 -11.71
C GLU A 201 0.53 -25.27 -12.01
N ALA A 202 1.37 -25.34 -10.97
CA ALA A 202 2.81 -25.07 -11.03
C ALA A 202 3.56 -25.90 -12.10
N GLY A 203 3.10 -27.13 -12.39
CA GLY A 203 3.65 -27.96 -13.46
C GLY A 203 3.49 -27.37 -14.88
N LYS A 204 2.56 -26.42 -15.08
CA LYS A 204 2.44 -25.65 -16.34
C LYS A 204 3.53 -24.58 -16.43
N LEU A 205 3.80 -23.87 -15.33
CA LEU A 205 4.87 -22.88 -15.27
C LEU A 205 6.24 -23.55 -15.50
N MET A 206 6.45 -24.73 -14.94
CA MET A 206 7.66 -25.54 -15.17
C MET A 206 7.85 -25.86 -16.66
N GLY A 207 6.76 -26.16 -17.39
CA GLY A 207 6.82 -26.39 -18.84
C GLY A 207 6.96 -25.12 -19.67
N LEU A 208 6.66 -23.95 -19.10
CA LEU A 208 6.83 -22.65 -19.75
C LEU A 208 8.26 -22.13 -19.61
N ALA A 209 8.93 -22.40 -18.48
CA ALA A 209 10.26 -21.88 -18.16
C ALA A 209 11.32 -22.05 -19.27
N PRO A 210 11.40 -23.18 -20.01
CA PRO A 210 12.38 -23.36 -21.09
C PRO A 210 12.22 -22.42 -22.29
N PHE A 211 11.10 -21.70 -22.40
CA PHE A 211 10.86 -20.72 -23.46
C PHE A 211 11.31 -19.30 -23.10
N GLY A 212 11.74 -19.09 -21.85
CA GLY A 212 12.28 -17.82 -21.36
C GLY A 212 13.80 -17.82 -21.34
N GLY A 213 14.38 -16.68 -20.99
CA GLY A 213 15.82 -16.48 -20.87
C GLY A 213 16.22 -15.73 -19.61
N GLU A 214 17.53 -15.76 -19.32
CA GLU A 214 18.11 -14.98 -18.24
C GLU A 214 18.06 -13.49 -18.56
N GLN A 215 17.66 -12.68 -17.58
CA GLN A 215 17.71 -11.23 -17.63
C GLN A 215 18.68 -10.72 -16.56
N PRO A 216 19.98 -10.52 -16.90
CA PRO A 216 21.02 -10.20 -15.92
C PRO A 216 20.79 -8.93 -15.11
N ASN A 217 19.98 -8.01 -15.62
CA ASN A 217 19.66 -6.74 -14.96
C ASN A 217 18.53 -6.88 -13.91
N TRP A 218 17.81 -8.00 -13.85
CA TRP A 218 16.72 -8.19 -12.88
C TRP A 218 17.25 -8.62 -11.50
N HIS A 219 16.58 -8.21 -10.43
CA HIS A 219 17.07 -8.46 -9.07
C HIS A 219 16.89 -9.91 -8.66
N ARG A 220 17.88 -10.49 -7.99
CA ARG A 220 17.76 -11.84 -7.40
C ARG A 220 16.80 -11.85 -6.21
N TRP A 221 15.78 -12.69 -6.27
CA TRP A 221 14.73 -12.80 -5.24
C TRP A 221 15.13 -13.71 -4.08
N ILE A 222 15.76 -14.84 -4.40
CA ILE A 222 16.16 -15.84 -3.41
C ILE A 222 17.66 -15.76 -3.20
N GLN A 223 18.06 -15.17 -2.07
CA GLN A 223 19.46 -15.01 -1.70
C GLN A 223 19.86 -16.07 -0.68
N THR A 224 20.93 -16.80 -1.00
CA THR A 224 21.55 -17.77 -0.10
C THR A 224 22.56 -17.06 0.79
N THR A 225 22.72 -17.53 2.03
CA THR A 225 23.80 -17.09 2.92
C THR A 225 24.83 -18.21 3.04
N GLU A 226 26.11 -17.89 2.95
CA GLU A 226 27.18 -18.88 3.07
C GLU A 226 27.08 -19.63 4.41
N GLU A 227 27.30 -20.95 4.40
CA GLU A 227 27.23 -21.86 5.55
C GLU A 227 25.88 -21.94 6.30
N SER A 228 24.86 -21.18 5.88
CA SER A 228 23.52 -21.18 6.47
C SER A 228 22.51 -21.89 5.57
N PHE A 229 21.58 -22.61 6.21
CA PHE A 229 20.40 -23.10 5.52
C PHE A 229 19.42 -21.95 5.21
N SER A 230 19.40 -20.89 6.04
CA SER A 230 18.39 -19.86 5.88
C SER A 230 18.51 -19.03 4.61
N LEU A 231 17.36 -18.74 4.02
CA LEU A 231 17.23 -17.98 2.78
C LEU A 231 16.69 -16.57 3.08
N LYS A 232 17.19 -15.57 2.37
CA LYS A 232 16.64 -14.20 2.41
C LYS A 232 15.74 -14.00 1.19
N ILE A 233 14.46 -13.76 1.44
CA ILE A 233 13.43 -13.53 0.41
C ILE A 233 12.65 -12.28 0.82
N SER A 234 12.70 -11.23 0.00
CA SER A 234 11.95 -10.00 0.23
C SER A 234 10.62 -10.03 -0.52
N ALA A 235 9.54 -10.27 0.22
CA ALA A 235 8.18 -10.31 -0.32
C ALA A 235 7.81 -9.00 -1.05
N TYR A 236 8.17 -7.86 -0.46
CA TYR A 236 7.88 -6.55 -1.03
C TYR A 236 8.68 -6.25 -2.29
N ASP A 237 9.96 -6.61 -2.33
CA ASP A 237 10.78 -6.34 -3.52
C ASP A 237 10.32 -7.22 -4.70
N ILE A 238 9.91 -8.47 -4.45
CA ILE A 238 9.24 -9.33 -5.45
C ILE A 238 7.95 -8.69 -5.96
N PHE A 239 7.11 -8.19 -5.04
CA PHE A 239 5.87 -7.52 -5.39
C PHE A 239 6.11 -6.30 -6.28
N LEU A 240 7.04 -5.42 -5.88
CA LEU A 240 7.39 -4.21 -6.63
C LEU A 240 7.97 -4.54 -8.01
N GLU A 241 8.90 -5.48 -8.10
CA GLU A 241 9.53 -5.84 -9.37
C GLU A 241 8.50 -6.43 -10.35
N VAL A 242 7.63 -7.33 -9.88
CA VAL A 242 6.56 -7.88 -10.73
C VAL A 242 5.57 -6.79 -11.17
N ALA A 243 5.17 -5.88 -10.27
CA ALA A 243 4.29 -4.77 -10.64
C ALA A 243 4.94 -3.81 -11.65
N ALA A 244 6.24 -3.55 -11.51
CA ALA A 244 7.00 -2.69 -12.41
C ALA A 244 7.24 -3.33 -13.78
N LEU A 245 7.53 -4.64 -13.83
CA LEU A 245 7.60 -5.42 -15.07
C LEU A 245 6.26 -5.44 -15.79
N GLU A 246 5.16 -5.69 -15.06
CA GLU A 246 3.80 -5.66 -15.59
C GLU A 246 3.49 -4.27 -16.18
N LYS A 247 3.78 -3.19 -15.46
CA LYS A 247 3.55 -1.83 -15.97
C LYS A 247 4.37 -1.50 -17.21
N ARG A 248 5.59 -2.03 -17.32
CA ARG A 248 6.51 -1.72 -18.42
C ARG A 248 6.26 -2.54 -19.68
N TYR A 249 5.89 -3.82 -19.52
CA TYR A 249 5.89 -4.79 -20.61
C TYR A 249 4.54 -5.45 -20.88
N ASP A 250 3.55 -5.30 -20.00
CA ASP A 250 2.25 -5.92 -20.21
C ASP A 250 1.37 -5.11 -21.16
N THR A 251 1.08 -5.67 -22.33
CA THR A 251 0.17 -5.06 -23.31
C THR A 251 -1.30 -5.35 -23.02
N GLY A 252 -1.61 -6.25 -22.08
CA GLY A 252 -2.95 -6.75 -21.82
C GLY A 252 -3.49 -7.71 -22.87
N GLU A 253 -2.82 -7.86 -24.02
CA GLU A 253 -3.28 -8.66 -25.15
C GLU A 253 -2.91 -10.16 -25.00
N GLY A 254 -3.73 -11.02 -25.61
CA GLY A 254 -3.49 -12.46 -25.64
C GLY A 254 -3.62 -13.14 -24.27
N LYS A 255 -3.12 -14.38 -24.20
CA LYS A 255 -3.12 -15.15 -22.96
C LYS A 255 -1.90 -14.77 -22.11
N PRO A 256 -2.00 -14.70 -20.77
CA PRO A 256 -0.89 -14.23 -19.93
C PRO A 256 0.43 -14.99 -20.14
N TYR A 257 0.38 -16.31 -20.30
CA TYR A 257 1.58 -17.13 -20.56
C TYR A 257 2.26 -16.90 -21.91
N LEU A 258 1.70 -16.08 -22.81
CA LEU A 258 2.35 -15.66 -24.06
C LEU A 258 3.04 -14.29 -23.91
N ARG A 259 2.91 -13.62 -22.77
CA ARG A 259 3.51 -12.31 -22.52
C ARG A 259 4.99 -12.49 -22.22
N PRO A 260 5.92 -11.90 -23.00
CA PRO A 260 7.34 -12.22 -22.91
C PRO A 260 7.96 -12.07 -21.51
N TYR A 261 7.59 -11.03 -20.77
CA TYR A 261 8.10 -10.81 -19.41
C TYR A 261 7.67 -11.92 -18.43
N LEU A 262 6.48 -12.51 -18.61
CA LEU A 262 6.01 -13.63 -17.78
C LEU A 262 6.73 -14.93 -18.14
N VAL A 263 7.10 -15.12 -19.41
CA VAL A 263 7.91 -16.25 -19.86
C VAL A 263 9.31 -16.19 -19.22
N ASP A 264 9.93 -15.01 -19.19
CA ASP A 264 11.22 -14.81 -18.51
C ASP A 264 11.10 -14.89 -16.98
N LEU A 265 9.99 -14.44 -16.38
CA LEU A 265 9.73 -14.66 -14.96
C LEU A 265 9.57 -16.16 -14.63
N ALA A 266 8.98 -16.95 -15.52
CA ALA A 266 8.91 -18.40 -15.38
C ALA A 266 10.31 -19.03 -15.40
N TYR A 267 11.17 -18.59 -16.32
CA TYR A 267 12.58 -18.99 -16.35
C TYR A 267 13.31 -18.61 -15.06
N LYS A 268 13.20 -17.34 -14.65
CA LYS A 268 13.85 -16.79 -13.45
C LYS A 268 13.47 -17.56 -12.19
N VAL A 269 12.17 -17.71 -11.91
CA VAL A 269 11.72 -18.36 -10.68
C VAL A 269 12.11 -19.84 -10.63
N GLN A 270 12.13 -20.51 -11.80
CA GLN A 270 12.63 -21.88 -11.93
C GLN A 270 14.13 -21.96 -11.61
N LYS A 271 14.95 -21.09 -12.20
CA LYS A 271 16.40 -21.07 -11.95
C LYS A 271 16.76 -20.68 -10.53
N GLU A 272 16.11 -19.68 -9.95
CA GLU A 272 16.39 -19.29 -8.57
C GLU A 272 15.97 -20.36 -7.56
N LEU A 273 14.86 -21.08 -7.82
CA LEU A 273 14.48 -22.25 -7.04
C LEU A 273 15.55 -23.35 -7.13
N GLU A 274 16.00 -23.72 -8.33
CA GLU A 274 17.08 -24.70 -8.54
C GLU A 274 18.33 -24.33 -7.73
N GLN A 275 18.78 -23.07 -7.80
CA GLN A 275 19.96 -22.61 -7.07
C GLN A 275 19.77 -22.64 -5.55
N ALA A 276 18.58 -22.30 -5.05
CA ALA A 276 18.28 -22.37 -3.63
C ALA A 276 18.33 -23.83 -3.12
N LEU A 277 17.72 -24.76 -3.85
CA LEU A 277 17.73 -26.17 -3.49
C LEU A 277 19.14 -26.79 -3.58
N LEU A 278 19.90 -26.45 -4.63
CA LEU A 278 21.31 -26.86 -4.77
C LEU A 278 22.15 -26.41 -3.58
N HIS A 279 22.00 -25.17 -3.14
CA HIS A 279 22.68 -24.65 -1.95
C HIS A 279 22.31 -25.43 -0.69
N ILE A 280 21.01 -25.62 -0.43
CA ILE A 280 20.51 -26.33 0.76
C ILE A 280 21.03 -27.76 0.81
N VAL A 281 20.89 -28.52 -0.28
CA VAL A 281 21.30 -29.93 -0.31
C VAL A 281 22.82 -30.06 -0.29
N ASN A 282 23.57 -29.21 -1.00
CA ASN A 282 25.03 -29.23 -0.93
C ASN A 282 25.55 -28.99 0.49
N LEU A 283 24.96 -28.03 1.21
CA LEU A 283 25.31 -27.77 2.61
C LEU A 283 24.94 -28.96 3.51
N ALA A 284 23.82 -29.62 3.26
CA ALA A 284 23.41 -30.83 3.96
C ALA A 284 24.38 -32.01 3.72
N ILE A 285 24.84 -32.21 2.49
CA ILE A 285 25.86 -33.21 2.13
C ILE A 285 27.16 -32.90 2.90
N LYS A 286 27.61 -31.64 2.89
CA LYS A 286 28.82 -31.24 3.62
C LYS A 286 28.74 -31.52 5.13
N ARG A 287 27.55 -31.37 5.73
CA ARG A 287 27.33 -31.59 7.17
C ARG A 287 27.16 -33.06 7.56
N THR A 288 26.58 -33.88 6.69
CA THR A 288 26.17 -35.27 7.05
C THR A 288 26.97 -36.36 6.34
N GLY A 289 27.60 -36.03 5.21
CA GLY A 289 28.24 -36.99 4.30
C GLY A 289 27.27 -37.86 3.48
N LEU A 290 25.95 -37.69 3.66
CA LEU A 290 24.94 -38.50 2.96
C LEU A 290 24.74 -38.00 1.53
N ARG A 291 24.78 -38.91 0.55
CA ARG A 291 24.63 -38.59 -0.89
C ARG A 291 23.40 -39.20 -1.54
N LYS A 292 22.55 -39.89 -0.78
CA LYS A 292 21.19 -40.29 -1.22
C LYS A 292 20.18 -39.26 -0.76
N LEU A 293 19.24 -38.90 -1.62
CA LEU A 293 18.25 -37.85 -1.35
C LEU A 293 16.83 -38.37 -1.53
N CYS A 294 15.98 -38.14 -0.53
CA CYS A 294 14.54 -38.28 -0.60
C CYS A 294 13.90 -36.89 -0.72
N ILE A 295 12.91 -36.71 -1.62
CA ILE A 295 12.20 -35.43 -1.77
C ILE A 295 10.69 -35.64 -1.63
N ALA A 296 10.05 -34.72 -0.89
CA ALA A 296 8.59 -34.59 -0.77
C ALA A 296 8.18 -33.11 -0.67
N GLY A 297 6.87 -32.86 -0.49
CA GLY A 297 6.25 -31.53 -0.60
C GLY A 297 5.92 -31.18 -2.04
N GLY A 298 5.01 -30.22 -2.25
CA GLY A 298 4.52 -29.85 -3.59
C GLY A 298 5.63 -29.49 -4.59
N VAL A 299 6.75 -28.92 -4.12
CA VAL A 299 7.91 -28.60 -4.96
C VAL A 299 8.67 -29.84 -5.40
N GLY A 300 8.55 -30.97 -4.69
CA GLY A 300 9.11 -32.26 -5.11
C GLY A 300 8.57 -32.77 -6.46
N LEU A 301 7.43 -32.25 -6.93
CA LEU A 301 6.92 -32.52 -8.27
C LEU A 301 7.66 -31.76 -9.39
N ASN A 302 8.60 -30.86 -9.04
CA ASN A 302 9.45 -30.14 -9.97
C ASN A 302 10.58 -31.04 -10.48
N SER A 303 10.27 -31.79 -11.54
CA SER A 303 11.16 -32.79 -12.13
C SER A 303 12.43 -32.21 -12.77
N VAL A 304 12.45 -30.90 -13.07
CA VAL A 304 13.65 -30.20 -13.55
C VAL A 304 14.62 -29.99 -12.38
N ALA A 305 14.13 -29.45 -11.27
CA ALA A 305 14.95 -29.24 -10.07
C ALA A 305 15.48 -30.56 -9.50
N ASN A 306 14.67 -31.62 -9.48
CA ASN A 306 15.09 -32.95 -9.01
C ASN A 306 16.29 -33.49 -9.80
N TYR A 307 16.26 -33.37 -11.13
CA TYR A 307 17.35 -33.84 -11.98
C TYR A 307 18.61 -32.97 -11.85
N GLU A 308 18.44 -31.65 -11.72
CA GLU A 308 19.58 -30.75 -11.47
C GLU A 308 20.28 -31.05 -10.14
N LEU A 309 19.53 -31.36 -9.07
CA LEU A 309 20.10 -31.82 -7.80
C LEU A 309 20.91 -33.11 -7.97
N LEU A 310 20.34 -34.11 -8.63
CA LEU A 310 21.01 -35.39 -8.92
C LEU A 310 22.32 -35.18 -9.69
N ARG A 311 22.25 -34.43 -10.80
CA ARG A 311 23.38 -34.24 -11.72
C ARG A 311 24.48 -33.36 -11.13
N GLN A 312 24.14 -32.17 -10.63
CA GLN A 312 25.14 -31.20 -10.20
C GLN A 312 25.80 -31.56 -8.87
N LEU A 313 25.05 -32.19 -7.94
CA LEU A 313 25.61 -32.64 -6.67
C LEU A 313 26.21 -34.05 -6.75
N GLN A 314 26.09 -34.73 -7.90
CA GLN A 314 26.54 -36.10 -8.12
C GLN A 314 26.02 -37.01 -7.00
N LEU A 315 24.70 -37.01 -6.80
CA LEU A 315 24.05 -37.85 -5.80
C LEU A 315 24.21 -39.33 -6.18
N ASP A 316 24.32 -40.20 -5.18
CA ASP A 316 24.43 -41.64 -5.41
C ASP A 316 23.10 -42.19 -5.95
N ASP A 317 21.99 -41.67 -5.41
CA ASP A 317 20.63 -42.01 -5.81
C ASP A 317 19.63 -40.96 -5.32
N ILE A 318 18.45 -40.90 -5.94
CA ILE A 318 17.39 -39.97 -5.59
C ILE A 318 16.02 -40.66 -5.62
N PHE A 319 15.24 -40.50 -4.56
CA PHE A 319 13.87 -41.00 -4.47
C PHE A 319 12.90 -39.83 -4.28
N ILE A 320 11.89 -39.75 -5.14
CA ILE A 320 10.83 -38.77 -5.00
C ILE A 320 9.52 -39.55 -4.95
N PHE A 321 8.70 -39.29 -3.94
CA PHE A 321 7.42 -39.97 -3.80
C PHE A 321 6.51 -39.60 -4.99
N PRO A 322 5.83 -40.56 -5.66
CA PRO A 322 5.02 -40.28 -6.85
C PRO A 322 3.91 -39.25 -6.61
N ALA A 323 3.34 -39.24 -5.40
CA ALA A 323 2.39 -38.24 -4.91
C ALA A 323 3.08 -37.25 -3.96
N ALA A 324 4.20 -36.63 -4.35
CA ALA A 324 5.02 -35.79 -3.47
C ALA A 324 4.29 -34.58 -2.85
N GLY A 325 3.26 -34.06 -3.52
CA GLY A 325 2.40 -32.98 -2.97
C GLY A 325 1.51 -33.45 -1.83
N ASP A 326 0.53 -32.64 -1.44
CA ASP A 326 -0.33 -32.88 -0.28
C ASP A 326 -1.12 -34.18 -0.36
N SER A 327 -1.42 -34.66 -1.56
CA SER A 327 -1.93 -36.01 -1.75
C SER A 327 -1.12 -37.07 -0.98
N GLY A 328 0.22 -37.00 -0.96
CA GLY A 328 1.08 -37.96 -0.25
C GLY A 328 1.09 -37.88 1.28
N ILE A 329 0.51 -36.84 1.88
CA ILE A 329 0.37 -36.70 3.34
C ILE A 329 -0.35 -37.90 3.94
N ALA A 330 -1.36 -38.44 3.25
CA ALA A 330 -2.08 -39.62 3.71
C ALA A 330 -1.14 -40.84 3.88
N ALA A 331 -0.29 -41.12 2.90
CA ALA A 331 0.70 -42.20 3.00
C ALA A 331 1.69 -41.94 4.15
N GLY A 332 2.19 -40.71 4.26
CA GLY A 332 3.09 -40.28 5.33
C GLY A 332 2.49 -40.46 6.73
N CYS A 333 1.24 -40.06 6.92
CA CYS A 333 0.50 -40.20 8.18
C CYS A 333 0.33 -41.67 8.59
N ALA A 334 -0.01 -42.55 7.64
CA ALA A 334 -0.16 -43.99 7.90
C ALA A 334 1.17 -44.64 8.31
N LEU A 335 2.25 -44.32 7.58
CA LEU A 335 3.59 -44.86 7.82
C LEU A 335 4.21 -44.32 9.11
N TRP A 336 4.01 -43.03 9.41
CA TRP A 336 4.43 -42.43 10.67
C TRP A 336 3.74 -43.11 11.86
N ALA A 337 2.42 -43.37 11.77
CA ALA A 337 1.69 -44.03 12.84
C ALA A 337 2.12 -45.49 13.02
N TYR A 338 2.31 -46.23 11.92
CA TYR A 338 2.89 -47.57 11.97
C TYR A 338 4.24 -47.59 12.72
N ASN A 339 5.14 -46.67 12.36
CA ASN A 339 6.47 -46.62 12.95
C ASN A 339 6.47 -46.11 14.41
N THR A 340 5.83 -44.98 14.66
CA THR A 340 5.95 -44.24 15.93
C THR A 340 4.97 -44.73 16.97
N ILE A 341 3.74 -45.06 16.58
CA ILE A 341 2.67 -45.44 17.52
C ILE A 341 2.67 -46.96 17.75
N SER A 342 2.79 -47.75 16.68
CA SER A 342 2.81 -49.22 16.78
C SER A 342 4.22 -49.82 16.83
N ALA A 343 5.27 -49.00 16.93
CA ALA A 343 6.67 -49.44 16.97
C ALA A 343 7.08 -50.35 15.79
N GLY A 344 6.45 -50.15 14.63
CA GLY A 344 6.74 -50.86 13.40
C GLY A 344 8.12 -50.54 12.84
N GLN A 345 8.87 -51.57 12.45
CA GLN A 345 10.26 -51.44 12.00
C GLN A 345 10.48 -51.78 10.53
N LYS A 346 9.54 -52.52 9.91
CA LYS A 346 9.68 -52.97 8.53
C LYS A 346 9.48 -51.78 7.59
N ARG A 347 10.39 -51.65 6.61
CA ARG A 347 10.32 -50.68 5.51
C ARG A 347 10.24 -51.45 4.20
N VAL A 348 9.22 -51.17 3.39
CA VAL A 348 9.01 -51.83 2.10
C VAL A 348 9.28 -50.83 0.99
N PRO A 349 10.26 -51.07 0.09
CA PRO A 349 10.52 -50.19 -1.04
C PRO A 349 9.32 -50.11 -1.98
N LEU A 350 8.96 -48.91 -2.42
CA LEU A 350 7.92 -48.69 -3.42
C LEU A 350 8.54 -48.69 -4.81
N THR A 351 8.30 -49.76 -5.59
CA THR A 351 8.74 -49.85 -6.99
C THR A 351 7.62 -49.49 -7.98
N GLN A 352 6.35 -49.62 -7.55
CA GLN A 352 5.17 -49.35 -8.36
C GLN A 352 4.23 -48.39 -7.63
N ALA A 353 3.70 -47.39 -8.33
CA ALA A 353 2.75 -46.43 -7.76
C ALA A 353 1.27 -46.84 -7.97
N THR A 354 1.00 -48.05 -8.45
CA THR A 354 -0.34 -48.59 -8.78
C THR A 354 -1.13 -48.99 -7.52
N LEU A 355 -1.29 -48.02 -6.60
CA LEU A 355 -1.86 -48.21 -5.27
C LEU A 355 -3.40 -48.11 -5.25
N GLY A 356 -4.05 -47.82 -6.39
CA GLY A 356 -5.51 -47.88 -6.52
C GLY A 356 -6.03 -49.33 -6.51
N ARG A 357 -7.33 -49.50 -6.28
CA ARG A 357 -7.97 -50.82 -6.32
C ARG A 357 -8.04 -51.37 -7.73
N ARG A 358 -8.13 -52.70 -7.84
CA ARG A 358 -8.38 -53.40 -9.10
C ARG A 358 -9.87 -53.57 -9.33
N TYR A 359 -10.28 -53.61 -10.59
CA TYR A 359 -11.66 -53.88 -11.00
C TYR A 359 -11.77 -55.32 -11.48
N ASP A 360 -12.83 -56.02 -11.07
CA ASP A 360 -13.05 -57.39 -11.49
C ASP A 360 -13.64 -57.47 -12.91
N PHE A 361 -13.64 -58.68 -13.47
CA PHE A 361 -14.14 -58.95 -14.82
C PHE A 361 -15.62 -58.54 -14.97
N ASP A 362 -16.45 -58.76 -13.95
CA ASP A 362 -17.88 -58.45 -14.00
C ASP A 362 -18.13 -56.94 -14.08
N GLN A 363 -17.37 -56.15 -13.32
CA GLN A 363 -17.40 -54.69 -13.34
C GLN A 363 -16.96 -54.13 -14.71
N VAL A 364 -15.90 -54.69 -15.30
CA VAL A 364 -15.44 -54.31 -16.65
C VAL A 364 -16.49 -54.65 -17.71
N CYS A 365 -17.03 -55.87 -17.68
CA CYS A 365 -18.10 -56.29 -18.59
C CYS A 365 -19.40 -55.48 -18.40
N GLN A 366 -19.69 -55.01 -17.19
CA GLN A 366 -20.83 -54.12 -16.94
C GLN A 366 -20.62 -52.75 -17.62
N ALA A 367 -19.41 -52.18 -17.51
CA ALA A 367 -19.07 -50.93 -18.20
C ALA A 367 -19.13 -51.09 -19.73
N ILE A 368 -18.62 -52.19 -20.28
CA ILE A 368 -18.71 -52.50 -21.72
C ILE A 368 -20.17 -52.61 -22.18
N ARG A 369 -21.00 -53.37 -21.45
CA ARG A 369 -22.44 -53.51 -21.75
C ARG A 369 -23.18 -52.17 -21.75
N HIS A 370 -22.79 -51.24 -20.87
CA HIS A 370 -23.38 -49.90 -20.82
C HIS A 370 -23.20 -49.12 -22.13
N PHE A 371 -22.09 -49.35 -22.86
CA PHE A 371 -21.75 -48.64 -24.09
C PHE A 371 -21.82 -49.50 -25.37
N GLN A 372 -22.40 -50.70 -25.32
CA GLN A 372 -22.37 -51.70 -26.40
C GLN A 372 -22.87 -51.21 -27.78
N ASP A 373 -23.69 -50.16 -27.82
CA ASP A 373 -24.21 -49.58 -29.07
C ASP A 373 -23.24 -48.59 -29.74
N SER A 374 -22.22 -48.14 -29.01
CA SER A 374 -21.25 -47.13 -29.42
C SER A 374 -19.86 -47.70 -29.71
N ILE A 375 -19.56 -48.90 -29.21
CA ILE A 375 -18.24 -49.53 -29.30
C ILE A 375 -18.28 -50.90 -29.99
N GLU A 376 -17.14 -51.31 -30.53
CA GLU A 376 -16.84 -52.69 -30.92
C GLU A 376 -15.73 -53.19 -30.01
N VAL A 377 -15.81 -54.47 -29.64
CA VAL A 377 -14.95 -55.07 -28.61
C VAL A 377 -14.40 -56.40 -29.12
N GLU A 378 -13.10 -56.58 -28.99
CA GLU A 378 -12.35 -57.80 -29.27
C GLU A 378 -11.59 -58.20 -28.00
N GLU A 379 -11.72 -59.44 -27.55
CA GLU A 379 -10.92 -59.94 -26.42
C GLU A 379 -9.57 -60.45 -26.94
N LEU A 380 -8.48 -59.97 -26.33
CA LEU A 380 -7.10 -60.31 -26.72
C LEU A 380 -6.33 -60.90 -25.54
N THR A 381 -5.43 -61.83 -25.83
CA THR A 381 -4.40 -62.23 -24.87
C THR A 381 -3.40 -61.09 -24.61
N PRO A 382 -2.64 -61.12 -23.49
CA PRO A 382 -1.64 -60.09 -23.20
C PRO A 382 -0.61 -59.87 -24.33
N ASP A 383 -0.13 -60.94 -24.97
CA ASP A 383 0.85 -60.85 -26.05
C ASP A 383 0.21 -60.30 -27.34
N GLU A 384 -1.05 -60.66 -27.64
CA GLU A 384 -1.81 -60.08 -28.75
C GLU A 384 -2.10 -58.59 -28.53
N MET A 385 -2.39 -58.17 -27.30
CA MET A 385 -2.60 -56.78 -26.93
C MET A 385 -1.35 -55.93 -27.17
N ILE A 386 -0.17 -56.45 -26.78
CA ILE A 386 1.13 -55.79 -27.02
C ILE A 386 1.41 -55.70 -28.52
N ALA A 387 1.25 -56.81 -29.26
CA ALA A 387 1.48 -56.84 -30.69
C ALA A 387 0.55 -55.88 -31.45
N ARG A 388 -0.75 -55.88 -31.14
CA ARG A 388 -1.75 -54.99 -31.75
C ARG A 388 -1.46 -53.53 -31.41
N SER A 389 -1.14 -53.24 -30.15
CA SER A 389 -0.80 -51.88 -29.72
C SER A 389 0.44 -51.36 -30.45
N ALA A 390 1.52 -52.15 -30.54
CA ALA A 390 2.72 -51.76 -31.26
C ALA A 390 2.43 -51.46 -32.74
N GLN A 391 1.67 -52.34 -33.40
CA GLN A 391 1.32 -52.20 -34.81
C GLN A 391 0.55 -50.89 -35.09
N VAL A 392 -0.48 -50.57 -34.32
CA VAL A 392 -1.29 -49.36 -34.56
C VAL A 392 -0.57 -48.08 -34.13
N LEU A 393 0.23 -48.13 -33.05
CA LEU A 393 1.05 -47.00 -32.62
C LEU A 393 2.09 -46.63 -33.68
N ALA A 394 2.76 -47.62 -34.28
CA ALA A 394 3.72 -47.42 -35.37
C ALA A 394 3.08 -46.82 -36.65
N GLN A 395 1.76 -46.96 -36.81
CA GLN A 395 0.97 -46.33 -37.88
C GLN A 395 0.46 -44.92 -37.50
N GLY A 396 0.81 -44.42 -36.31
CA GLY A 396 0.44 -43.10 -35.82
C GLY A 396 -0.93 -43.02 -35.15
N SER A 397 -1.56 -44.14 -34.80
CA SER A 397 -2.78 -44.16 -34.00
C SER A 397 -2.50 -43.78 -32.54
N ILE A 398 -3.53 -43.28 -31.85
CA ILE A 398 -3.50 -42.93 -30.43
C ILE A 398 -4.26 -43.99 -29.63
N VAL A 399 -3.60 -44.60 -28.65
CA VAL A 399 -4.17 -45.71 -27.87
C VAL A 399 -4.29 -45.31 -26.40
N ALA A 400 -5.50 -45.38 -25.84
CA ALA A 400 -5.69 -45.29 -24.40
C ALA A 400 -5.52 -46.66 -23.74
N ARG A 401 -5.06 -46.67 -22.50
CA ARG A 401 -4.86 -47.87 -21.68
C ARG A 401 -5.48 -47.70 -20.30
N PHE A 402 -6.24 -48.72 -19.90
CA PHE A 402 -6.79 -48.89 -18.57
C PHE A 402 -6.47 -50.32 -18.13
N GLU A 403 -5.63 -50.50 -17.10
CA GLU A 403 -5.31 -51.83 -16.55
C GLU A 403 -5.07 -51.75 -15.04
N GLY A 404 -5.62 -52.72 -14.29
CA GLY A 404 -5.28 -52.94 -12.89
C GLY A 404 -5.55 -51.74 -11.97
N GLY A 405 -4.72 -51.60 -10.94
CA GLY A 405 -4.81 -50.50 -9.97
C GLY A 405 -4.33 -49.19 -10.55
N ALA A 406 -5.05 -48.09 -10.25
CA ALA A 406 -4.66 -46.76 -10.69
C ALA A 406 -3.37 -46.28 -9.99
N GLU A 407 -2.62 -45.42 -10.69
CA GLU A 407 -1.45 -44.76 -10.16
C GLU A 407 -1.83 -43.71 -9.09
N TYR A 408 -1.05 -43.64 -8.01
CA TYR A 408 -1.20 -42.63 -6.96
C TYR A 408 -0.31 -41.42 -7.24
N GLY A 409 -0.91 -40.23 -7.30
CA GLY A 409 -0.25 -38.99 -7.66
C GLY A 409 -0.65 -38.48 -9.06
N PRO A 410 -0.01 -37.39 -9.52
CA PRO A 410 -0.47 -36.64 -10.70
C PRO A 410 0.04 -37.20 -12.04
N ARG A 411 0.73 -38.34 -12.05
CA ARG A 411 1.35 -38.93 -13.26
C ARG A 411 0.71 -40.27 -13.58
N ALA A 412 0.35 -40.46 -14.85
CA ALA A 412 0.04 -41.80 -15.35
C ALA A 412 1.34 -42.50 -15.74
N LEU A 413 1.48 -43.74 -15.33
CA LEU A 413 2.69 -44.56 -15.41
C LEU A 413 2.42 -45.89 -16.13
N GLY A 414 1.33 -45.96 -16.90
CA GLY A 414 1.01 -47.05 -17.80
C GLY A 414 -0.29 -47.79 -17.51
N HIS A 415 -1.02 -47.38 -16.49
CA HIS A 415 -2.26 -48.02 -16.05
C HIS A 415 -3.49 -47.18 -16.32
N ARG A 416 -3.36 -45.85 -16.35
CA ARG A 416 -4.39 -44.90 -16.81
C ARG A 416 -3.75 -43.93 -17.81
N SER A 417 -3.31 -44.47 -18.95
CA SER A 417 -2.40 -43.79 -19.88
C SER A 417 -2.99 -43.58 -21.27
N ILE A 418 -2.51 -42.56 -21.97
CA ILE A 418 -2.67 -42.37 -23.41
C ILE A 418 -1.27 -42.51 -24.02
N MET A 419 -1.18 -43.41 -24.99
CA MET A 419 0.04 -43.84 -25.65
C MET A 419 0.04 -43.34 -27.09
N ALA A 420 1.21 -42.92 -27.55
CA ALA A 420 1.45 -42.59 -28.95
C ALA A 420 2.89 -42.92 -29.33
N ASP A 421 3.16 -42.96 -30.62
CA ASP A 421 4.51 -43.09 -31.14
C ASP A 421 5.22 -41.71 -31.19
N PRO A 422 6.38 -41.54 -30.53
CA PRO A 422 7.11 -40.28 -30.51
C PRO A 422 7.89 -39.92 -31.79
N THR A 423 8.08 -40.82 -32.77
CA THR A 423 8.80 -40.49 -34.03
C THR A 423 8.01 -39.55 -34.93
N PHE A 424 6.69 -39.47 -34.74
CA PHE A 424 5.84 -38.60 -35.54
C PHE A 424 6.04 -37.13 -35.14
N LYS A 425 6.63 -36.36 -36.06
CA LYS A 425 7.08 -34.96 -35.85
C LYS A 425 6.08 -34.06 -35.15
N ARG A 426 4.79 -34.16 -35.50
CA ARG A 426 3.72 -33.30 -34.96
C ARG A 426 2.75 -34.04 -34.02
N MET A 427 3.10 -35.23 -33.53
CA MET A 427 2.26 -35.98 -32.59
C MET A 427 1.98 -35.21 -31.30
N LYS A 428 2.96 -34.44 -30.81
CA LYS A 428 2.76 -33.53 -29.66
C LYS A 428 1.64 -32.52 -29.92
N ASP A 429 1.62 -31.92 -31.11
CA ASP A 429 0.61 -30.91 -31.47
C ASP A 429 -0.78 -31.54 -31.58
N ILE A 430 -0.85 -32.73 -32.22
CA ILE A 430 -2.07 -33.52 -32.33
C ILE A 430 -2.64 -33.84 -30.95
N LEU A 431 -1.83 -34.42 -30.06
CA LEU A 431 -2.27 -34.80 -28.71
C LEU A 431 -2.69 -33.57 -27.89
N ASN A 432 -1.92 -32.49 -27.91
CA ASN A 432 -2.25 -31.28 -27.15
C ASN A 432 -3.58 -30.65 -27.61
N MET A 433 -3.85 -30.62 -28.91
CA MET A 433 -5.01 -29.91 -29.45
C MET A 433 -6.26 -30.80 -29.60
N ARG A 434 -6.12 -32.07 -29.98
CA ARG A 434 -7.26 -32.96 -30.34
C ARG A 434 -7.67 -33.91 -29.22
N VAL A 435 -6.75 -34.26 -28.34
CA VAL A 435 -7.02 -35.20 -27.23
C VAL A 435 -7.07 -34.45 -25.91
N LYS A 436 -6.06 -33.61 -25.64
CA LYS A 436 -5.91 -32.92 -24.36
C LYS A 436 -6.63 -31.58 -24.28
N PHE A 437 -6.85 -30.91 -25.41
CA PHE A 437 -7.42 -29.56 -25.49
C PHE A 437 -6.68 -28.54 -24.60
N ARG A 438 -5.33 -28.54 -24.65
CA ARG A 438 -4.46 -27.73 -23.77
C ARG A 438 -3.40 -26.94 -24.53
N GLU A 439 -2.54 -26.23 -23.79
CA GLU A 439 -1.53 -25.33 -24.36
C GLU A 439 -0.48 -26.09 -25.20
N ALA A 440 -0.10 -25.54 -26.35
CA ALA A 440 0.71 -26.28 -27.33
C ALA A 440 2.17 -26.51 -26.93
N PHE A 441 2.71 -25.65 -26.05
CA PHE A 441 4.06 -25.80 -25.51
C PHE A 441 4.19 -26.95 -24.50
N ARG A 442 3.07 -27.54 -24.04
CA ARG A 442 3.09 -28.58 -23.00
C ARG A 442 3.77 -29.85 -23.52
N PRO A 443 4.79 -30.37 -22.80
CA PRO A 443 5.47 -31.58 -23.22
C PRO A 443 4.70 -32.86 -22.86
N PHE A 444 5.19 -33.97 -23.41
CA PHE A 444 4.81 -35.35 -23.08
C PHE A 444 6.02 -36.14 -22.60
N ALA A 445 5.79 -37.29 -21.95
CA ALA A 445 6.85 -38.03 -21.29
C ALA A 445 7.30 -39.23 -22.15
N PRO A 446 8.62 -39.43 -22.35
CA PRO A 446 9.16 -40.66 -22.91
C PRO A 446 9.18 -41.79 -21.88
N VAL A 447 8.73 -42.97 -22.29
CA VAL A 447 8.89 -44.26 -21.58
C VAL A 447 9.99 -45.05 -22.26
N ILE A 448 10.91 -45.62 -21.49
CA ILE A 448 12.04 -46.40 -22.01
C ILE A 448 12.43 -47.54 -21.04
N PRO A 449 12.84 -48.71 -21.53
CA PRO A 449 13.44 -49.75 -20.69
C PRO A 449 14.66 -49.21 -19.93
N LEU A 450 14.80 -49.57 -18.65
CA LEU A 450 15.85 -49.04 -17.77
C LEU A 450 17.26 -49.26 -18.35
N GLU A 451 17.54 -50.42 -18.92
CA GLU A 451 18.81 -50.78 -19.54
C GLU A 451 19.12 -50.00 -20.84
N ALA A 452 18.11 -49.36 -21.45
CA ALA A 452 18.25 -48.55 -22.65
C ALA A 452 18.33 -47.05 -22.35
N VAL A 453 18.08 -46.61 -21.10
CA VAL A 453 17.96 -45.18 -20.76
C VAL A 453 19.22 -44.38 -21.10
N SER A 454 20.40 -44.90 -20.76
CA SER A 454 21.69 -44.25 -21.00
C SER A 454 22.10 -44.22 -22.47
N GLN A 455 21.39 -44.95 -23.34
CA GLN A 455 21.60 -44.88 -24.78
C GLN A 455 21.02 -43.58 -25.33
N VAL A 456 19.83 -43.18 -24.87
CA VAL A 456 19.05 -42.03 -25.39
C VAL A 456 19.19 -40.77 -24.52
N PHE A 457 19.36 -40.92 -23.21
CA PHE A 457 19.40 -39.83 -22.23
C PHE A 457 20.78 -39.73 -21.56
N GLU A 458 21.11 -38.56 -21.03
CA GLU A 458 22.29 -38.34 -20.18
C GLU A 458 22.06 -38.81 -18.72
N GLN A 459 21.42 -39.96 -18.52
CA GLN A 459 21.00 -40.46 -17.21
C GLN A 459 21.36 -41.94 -17.06
N ASN A 460 21.75 -42.33 -15.84
CA ASN A 460 22.09 -43.72 -15.50
C ASN A 460 21.24 -44.30 -14.33
N VAL A 461 20.44 -43.47 -13.66
CA VAL A 461 19.57 -43.90 -12.56
C VAL A 461 18.15 -44.19 -13.05
N ALA A 462 17.37 -44.95 -12.29
CA ALA A 462 15.98 -45.21 -12.60
C ALA A 462 15.10 -43.95 -12.38
N ALA A 463 14.09 -43.79 -13.22
CA ALA A 463 13.05 -42.76 -13.10
C ALA A 463 11.65 -43.39 -13.23
N PRO A 464 11.23 -44.29 -12.33
CA PRO A 464 9.99 -45.06 -12.50
C PRO A 464 8.72 -44.19 -12.47
N PHE A 465 8.78 -42.99 -11.89
CA PHE A 465 7.61 -42.15 -11.58
C PHE A 465 7.50 -40.86 -12.40
N MET A 466 8.27 -40.69 -13.49
CA MET A 466 8.28 -39.44 -14.29
C MET A 466 8.63 -38.17 -13.49
N LEU A 467 9.59 -38.28 -12.57
CA LEU A 467 10.00 -37.17 -11.70
C LEU A 467 11.42 -36.66 -11.95
N LEU A 468 12.05 -37.08 -13.06
CA LEU A 468 13.34 -36.58 -13.55
C LEU A 468 13.20 -36.08 -15.00
N VAL A 469 13.66 -34.86 -15.27
CA VAL A 469 13.79 -34.30 -16.62
C VAL A 469 15.26 -34.32 -17.01
N SER A 470 15.63 -35.27 -17.87
CA SER A 470 17.00 -35.47 -18.31
C SER A 470 17.21 -34.92 -19.73
N PRO A 471 18.41 -34.39 -20.06
CA PRO A 471 18.81 -34.17 -21.44
C PRO A 471 18.66 -35.44 -22.29
N ILE A 472 18.07 -35.28 -23.47
CA ILE A 472 18.11 -36.27 -24.55
C ILE A 472 19.37 -35.99 -25.35
N LYS A 473 20.13 -37.02 -25.72
CA LYS A 473 21.34 -36.81 -26.51
C LYS A 473 20.99 -36.23 -27.89
N PRO A 474 21.78 -35.26 -28.42
CA PRO A 474 21.43 -34.52 -29.64
C PRO A 474 21.05 -35.39 -30.85
N GLU A 475 21.71 -36.54 -31.02
CA GLU A 475 21.45 -37.48 -32.13
C GLU A 475 20.04 -38.10 -32.14
N PHE A 476 19.30 -38.00 -31.02
CA PHE A 476 17.92 -38.50 -30.91
C PHE A 476 16.86 -37.40 -31.00
N HIS A 477 17.23 -36.11 -31.06
CA HIS A 477 16.26 -34.99 -31.07
C HIS A 477 15.27 -35.09 -32.23
N GLU A 478 15.76 -35.38 -33.44
CA GLU A 478 14.94 -35.58 -34.65
C GLU A 478 14.31 -36.97 -34.71
N GLN A 479 14.79 -37.94 -33.94
CA GLN A 479 14.24 -39.30 -33.92
C GLN A 479 13.00 -39.41 -33.04
N ILE A 480 12.93 -38.68 -31.92
CA ILE A 480 11.79 -38.73 -30.99
C ILE A 480 11.22 -37.33 -30.69
N PRO A 481 10.89 -36.53 -31.73
CA PRO A 481 10.56 -35.11 -31.58
C PRO A 481 9.32 -34.83 -30.73
N ALA A 482 8.38 -35.77 -30.61
CA ALA A 482 7.14 -35.53 -29.86
C ALA A 482 7.31 -35.52 -28.34
N VAL A 483 8.43 -36.04 -27.84
CA VAL A 483 8.79 -36.11 -26.41
C VAL A 483 10.03 -35.28 -26.06
N THR A 484 10.71 -34.70 -27.06
CA THR A 484 11.82 -33.76 -26.89
C THR A 484 11.28 -32.37 -26.60
N HIS A 485 11.67 -31.79 -25.46
CA HIS A 485 11.37 -30.42 -25.08
C HIS A 485 12.15 -29.42 -25.93
N VAL A 486 11.76 -28.13 -25.89
CA VAL A 486 12.42 -27.06 -26.66
C VAL A 486 13.90 -26.87 -26.30
N ASP A 487 14.29 -27.23 -25.08
CA ASP A 487 15.67 -27.18 -24.57
C ASP A 487 16.44 -28.51 -24.76
N GLY A 488 15.87 -29.47 -25.50
CA GLY A 488 16.50 -30.77 -25.75
C GLY A 488 16.37 -31.78 -24.59
N THR A 489 15.53 -31.50 -23.59
CA THR A 489 15.30 -32.41 -22.45
C THR A 489 14.04 -33.28 -22.63
N GLY A 490 13.85 -34.29 -21.79
CA GLY A 490 12.63 -35.12 -21.75
C GLY A 490 12.35 -35.65 -20.35
N ARG A 491 11.08 -35.71 -19.96
CA ARG A 491 10.66 -36.20 -18.63
C ARG A 491 10.49 -37.72 -18.60
N VAL A 492 11.56 -38.43 -18.27
CA VAL A 492 11.69 -39.88 -18.47
C VAL A 492 10.85 -40.70 -17.49
N GLN A 493 10.21 -41.74 -18.01
CA GLN A 493 9.76 -42.91 -17.24
C GLN A 493 10.63 -44.12 -17.61
N THR A 494 11.35 -44.68 -16.65
CA THR A 494 12.02 -45.97 -16.86
C THR A 494 11.11 -47.11 -16.46
N VAL A 495 11.09 -48.19 -17.26
CA VAL A 495 10.32 -49.41 -16.95
C VAL A 495 11.22 -50.64 -16.95
N THR A 496 10.83 -51.65 -16.17
CA THR A 496 11.48 -52.96 -16.11
C THR A 496 10.44 -54.04 -16.41
N GLU A 497 10.89 -55.21 -16.88
CA GLU A 497 10.01 -56.37 -17.09
C GLU A 497 9.29 -56.81 -15.80
N GLN A 498 9.92 -56.60 -14.64
CA GLN A 498 9.34 -56.94 -13.34
C GLN A 498 8.25 -55.95 -12.91
N ASP A 499 8.48 -54.65 -13.08
CA ASP A 499 7.59 -53.62 -12.53
C ASP A 499 6.47 -53.20 -13.48
N ASN A 500 6.72 -53.21 -14.79
CA ASN A 500 5.72 -52.91 -15.82
C ASN A 500 6.01 -53.70 -17.11
N PRO A 501 5.68 -55.01 -17.14
CA PRO A 501 5.99 -55.89 -18.28
C PRO A 501 5.33 -55.40 -19.58
N TYR A 502 4.14 -54.80 -19.50
CA TYR A 502 3.45 -54.34 -20.68
C TYR A 502 4.20 -53.20 -21.39
N PHE A 503 4.57 -52.13 -20.68
CA PHE A 503 5.34 -51.03 -21.28
C PHE A 503 6.75 -51.48 -21.67
N TYR A 504 7.39 -52.32 -20.87
CA TYR A 504 8.72 -52.85 -21.19
C TYR A 504 8.70 -53.59 -22.53
N ARG A 505 7.80 -54.57 -22.69
CA ARG A 505 7.68 -55.36 -23.93
C ARG A 505 7.17 -54.51 -25.10
N LEU A 506 6.25 -53.58 -24.86
CA LEU A 506 5.73 -52.69 -25.89
C LEU A 506 6.82 -51.79 -26.48
N CYS A 507 7.73 -51.26 -25.64
CA CYS A 507 8.88 -50.48 -26.11
C CYS A 507 9.75 -51.28 -27.10
N TYR A 508 10.06 -52.54 -26.81
CA TYR A 508 10.82 -53.40 -27.72
C TYR A 508 10.01 -53.82 -28.94
N LYS A 509 8.72 -54.13 -28.78
CA LYS A 509 7.85 -54.49 -29.89
C LYS A 509 7.71 -53.34 -30.90
N LEU A 510 7.69 -52.09 -30.43
CA LEU A 510 7.72 -50.91 -31.30
C LEU A 510 9.00 -50.83 -32.14
N VAL A 511 10.15 -51.26 -31.61
CA VAL A 511 11.41 -51.31 -32.39
C VAL A 511 11.29 -52.30 -33.55
N GLU A 512 10.61 -53.44 -33.35
CA GLU A 512 10.36 -54.41 -34.42
C GLU A 512 9.47 -53.83 -35.54
N GLU A 513 8.46 -53.03 -35.18
CA GLU A 513 7.48 -52.48 -36.14
C GLU A 513 8.03 -51.31 -36.99
N ARG A 514 8.80 -50.39 -36.38
CA ARG A 514 9.22 -49.13 -37.06
C ARG A 514 10.72 -48.90 -37.16
N GLN A 515 11.55 -49.74 -36.52
CA GLN A 515 12.99 -49.54 -36.35
C GLN A 515 13.33 -48.26 -35.53
N GLY A 516 14.46 -48.23 -34.82
CA GLY A 516 14.88 -47.07 -34.01
C GLY A 516 14.94 -47.34 -32.52
N THR A 517 14.63 -46.33 -31.70
CA THR A 517 14.79 -46.41 -30.23
C THR A 517 13.58 -47.03 -29.53
N PRO A 518 13.77 -47.74 -28.40
CA PRO A 518 12.68 -48.35 -27.63
C PRO A 518 11.96 -47.31 -26.76
N VAL A 519 11.51 -46.22 -27.37
CA VAL A 519 10.84 -45.09 -26.69
C VAL A 519 9.37 -45.04 -27.05
N LEU A 520 8.52 -44.94 -26.04
CA LEU A 520 7.07 -44.74 -26.17
C LEU A 520 6.66 -43.38 -25.58
N LEU A 521 5.70 -42.69 -26.19
CA LEU A 521 5.11 -41.49 -25.58
C LEU A 521 4.01 -41.93 -24.61
N ASN A 522 4.07 -41.44 -23.36
CA ASN A 522 3.02 -41.62 -22.36
C ASN A 522 2.49 -40.26 -21.85
N THR A 523 1.18 -40.18 -21.69
CA THR A 523 0.50 -39.10 -20.98
C THR A 523 -0.71 -39.62 -20.20
N SER A 524 -1.25 -38.82 -19.29
CA SER A 524 -2.39 -39.22 -18.45
C SER A 524 -3.65 -39.53 -19.25
N PHE A 525 -4.51 -40.42 -18.78
CA PHE A 525 -5.81 -40.66 -19.41
C PHE A 525 -6.88 -39.75 -18.82
N ASN A 526 -6.96 -38.54 -19.40
CA ASN A 526 -7.90 -37.46 -19.10
C ASN A 526 -7.83 -36.38 -20.18
N VAL A 527 -8.81 -35.47 -20.16
CA VAL A 527 -8.79 -34.20 -20.92
C VAL A 527 -8.49 -33.01 -20.00
N ALA A 528 -8.22 -31.82 -20.56
CA ALA A 528 -8.02 -30.61 -19.77
C ALA A 528 -9.22 -30.36 -18.83
N GLY A 529 -8.91 -30.00 -17.58
CA GLY A 529 -9.90 -29.76 -16.53
C GLY A 529 -10.40 -31.01 -15.79
N GLN A 530 -10.11 -32.23 -16.27
CA GLN A 530 -10.55 -33.47 -15.62
C GLN A 530 -9.40 -34.16 -14.85
N PRO A 531 -9.69 -34.83 -13.71
CA PRO A 531 -8.78 -35.79 -13.07
C PRO A 531 -8.53 -37.01 -13.97
N ILE A 532 -7.46 -37.78 -13.70
CA ILE A 532 -7.21 -39.09 -14.34
C ILE A 532 -8.42 -40.02 -14.12
N VAL A 533 -8.85 -40.77 -15.13
CA VAL A 533 -9.97 -41.73 -15.00
C VAL A 533 -9.66 -42.82 -13.97
N GLU A 534 -10.65 -43.17 -13.17
CA GLU A 534 -10.52 -44.19 -12.11
C GLU A 534 -11.28 -45.47 -12.46
N THR A 535 -12.51 -45.35 -12.97
CA THR A 535 -13.38 -46.51 -13.25
C THR A 535 -13.39 -46.93 -14.73
N PRO A 536 -13.69 -48.21 -15.05
CA PRO A 536 -13.85 -48.66 -16.44
C PRO A 536 -14.92 -47.86 -17.20
N LEU A 537 -15.99 -47.45 -16.52
CA LEU A 537 -17.05 -46.62 -17.10
C LEU A 537 -16.53 -45.24 -17.51
N GLU A 538 -15.75 -44.59 -16.65
CA GLU A 538 -15.11 -43.31 -16.96
C GLU A 538 -14.10 -43.42 -18.11
N ALA A 539 -13.35 -44.53 -18.18
CA ALA A 539 -12.39 -44.78 -19.25
C ALA A 539 -13.07 -44.86 -20.62
N ILE A 540 -14.15 -45.64 -20.73
CA ILE A 540 -14.93 -45.75 -21.98
C ILE A 540 -15.60 -44.40 -22.32
N ALA A 541 -16.19 -43.72 -21.33
CA ALA A 541 -16.82 -42.42 -21.54
C ALA A 541 -15.82 -41.37 -22.07
N THR A 542 -14.62 -41.32 -21.49
CA THR A 542 -13.54 -40.41 -21.92
C THR A 542 -13.01 -40.78 -23.30
N PHE A 543 -12.84 -42.07 -23.59
CA PHE A 543 -12.48 -42.56 -24.92
C PHE A 543 -13.49 -42.11 -25.99
N LEU A 544 -14.79 -42.28 -25.74
CA LEU A 544 -15.85 -41.89 -26.66
C LEU A 544 -15.86 -40.36 -26.90
N GLY A 545 -15.58 -39.56 -25.87
CA GLY A 545 -15.56 -38.10 -25.93
C GLY A 545 -14.31 -37.44 -26.53
N THR A 546 -13.29 -38.21 -26.92
CA THR A 546 -12.00 -37.69 -27.42
C THR A 546 -11.67 -38.18 -28.84
N ASP A 547 -10.62 -37.66 -29.46
CA ASP A 547 -10.11 -38.19 -30.75
C ASP A 547 -9.13 -39.37 -30.58
N ILE A 548 -9.21 -40.10 -29.47
CA ILE A 548 -8.44 -41.34 -29.26
C ILE A 548 -8.99 -42.44 -30.20
N ASP A 549 -8.08 -43.19 -30.84
CA ASP A 549 -8.43 -44.17 -31.88
C ASP A 549 -8.84 -45.51 -31.28
N TYR A 550 -8.08 -46.00 -30.29
CA TYR A 550 -8.34 -47.28 -29.62
C TYR A 550 -8.27 -47.17 -28.10
N LEU A 551 -8.98 -48.06 -27.42
CA LEU A 551 -8.89 -48.26 -25.97
C LEU A 551 -8.54 -49.71 -25.67
N ALA A 552 -7.39 -49.93 -25.03
CA ALA A 552 -7.01 -51.18 -24.39
C ALA A 552 -7.52 -51.15 -22.94
N LEU A 553 -8.67 -51.80 -22.69
CA LEU A 553 -9.32 -51.90 -21.39
C LEU A 553 -9.15 -53.31 -20.84
N GLU A 554 -8.22 -53.49 -19.90
CA GLU A 554 -7.77 -54.81 -19.44
C GLU A 554 -7.39 -55.71 -20.63
N ASN A 555 -8.10 -56.81 -20.84
CA ASN A 555 -7.94 -57.73 -21.98
C ASN A 555 -8.85 -57.42 -23.18
N PHE A 556 -9.58 -56.30 -23.17
CA PHE A 556 -10.51 -55.90 -24.23
C PHE A 556 -9.93 -54.79 -25.10
N TRP A 557 -9.82 -55.04 -26.40
CA TRP A 557 -9.50 -54.07 -27.42
C TRP A 557 -10.77 -53.42 -27.95
N ILE A 558 -10.87 -52.10 -27.82
CA ILE A 558 -12.10 -51.36 -28.08
C ILE A 558 -11.87 -50.30 -29.16
N CYS A 559 -12.77 -50.25 -30.15
CA CYS A 559 -12.85 -49.17 -31.14
C CYS A 559 -14.27 -48.59 -31.23
N LYS A 560 -14.44 -47.45 -31.91
CA LYS A 560 -15.72 -46.73 -32.04
C LYS A 560 -16.50 -47.26 -33.23
N ARG A 561 -17.75 -47.69 -33.03
CA ARG A 561 -18.58 -48.29 -34.10
C ARG A 561 -18.92 -47.32 -35.25
N ARG A 562 -19.09 -46.03 -34.96
CA ARG A 562 -19.60 -45.02 -35.93
C ARG A 562 -18.60 -43.94 -36.31
N VAL A 563 -17.36 -44.04 -35.84
CA VAL A 563 -16.31 -43.04 -36.11
C VAL A 563 -15.15 -43.77 -36.77
N PRO A 564 -14.75 -43.41 -38.00
CA PRO A 564 -13.61 -44.05 -38.64
C PRO A 564 -12.32 -43.77 -37.86
N ILE A 565 -11.46 -44.79 -37.77
CA ILE A 565 -10.09 -44.66 -37.27
C ILE A 565 -9.35 -43.70 -38.19
N ARG A 566 -8.58 -42.78 -37.61
CA ARG A 566 -7.86 -41.74 -38.36
C ARG A 566 -6.41 -42.15 -38.56
N SER A 567 -5.87 -41.84 -39.74
CA SER A 567 -4.43 -41.87 -39.98
C SER A 567 -3.74 -40.68 -39.28
N TYR A 568 -2.42 -40.73 -39.15
CA TYR A 568 -1.64 -39.58 -38.68
C TYR A 568 -1.91 -38.33 -39.54
N GLU A 569 -2.02 -38.49 -40.85
CA GLU A 569 -2.30 -37.44 -41.82
C GLU A 569 -3.69 -36.83 -41.64
N ASP A 570 -4.70 -37.64 -41.32
CA ASP A 570 -6.06 -37.17 -41.00
C ASP A 570 -6.10 -36.36 -39.70
N HIS A 571 -5.31 -36.77 -38.71
CA HIS A 571 -5.13 -36.00 -37.48
C HIS A 571 -4.39 -34.69 -37.75
N LEU A 572 -3.31 -34.76 -38.54
CA LEU A 572 -2.44 -33.62 -38.88
C LEU A 572 -3.16 -32.55 -39.69
N ALA A 573 -4.01 -32.93 -40.65
CA ALA A 573 -4.78 -32.00 -41.48
C ALA A 573 -5.70 -31.08 -40.65
N LYS A 574 -5.99 -31.44 -39.40
CA LYS A 574 -6.80 -30.65 -38.47
C LYS A 574 -5.97 -29.75 -37.54
N VAL A 575 -4.64 -29.82 -37.60
CA VAL A 575 -3.69 -29.04 -36.79
C VAL A 575 -3.20 -27.82 -37.57
N GLY A 576 -3.67 -26.63 -37.17
CA GLY A 576 -3.20 -25.35 -37.73
C GLY A 576 -1.82 -24.93 -37.22
N ASP A 577 -1.49 -23.66 -37.47
CA ASP A 577 -0.28 -23.03 -36.96
C ASP A 577 -0.33 -22.89 -35.43
N VAL A 578 0.80 -23.16 -34.79
CA VAL A 578 0.94 -23.16 -33.33
C VAL A 578 1.74 -21.94 -32.90
N VAL A 579 1.16 -21.11 -32.03
CA VAL A 579 1.87 -20.01 -31.39
C VAL A 579 2.60 -20.54 -30.15
N LEU A 580 3.92 -20.37 -30.12
CA LEU A 580 4.76 -20.71 -28.98
C LEU A 580 5.15 -19.45 -28.18
N PRO A 581 5.30 -19.57 -26.85
CA PRO A 581 5.80 -18.48 -26.01
C PRO A 581 7.26 -18.17 -26.32
N HIS A 582 7.67 -16.92 -26.06
CA HIS A 582 9.04 -16.46 -26.18
C HIS A 582 9.32 -15.39 -25.12
N GLY A 583 10.55 -15.35 -24.60
CA GLY A 583 11.03 -14.34 -23.67
C GLY A 583 11.24 -12.95 -24.28
N LEU A 584 11.63 -11.98 -23.44
CA LEU A 584 12.04 -10.65 -23.89
C LEU A 584 13.39 -10.72 -24.63
N PRO A 585 13.70 -9.74 -25.48
CA PRO A 585 15.04 -9.59 -26.04
C PRO A 585 16.10 -9.50 -24.92
N PRO A 586 17.32 -10.03 -25.12
CA PRO A 586 18.39 -9.92 -24.13
C PRO A 586 18.77 -8.46 -23.83
N GLY A 587 19.19 -8.21 -22.59
CA GLY A 587 19.74 -6.91 -22.18
C GLY A 587 18.70 -5.80 -21.97
N VAL A 588 17.44 -6.15 -21.71
CA VAL A 588 16.43 -5.16 -21.33
C VAL A 588 16.84 -4.44 -20.03
N PRO A 589 16.51 -3.14 -19.88
CA PRO A 589 16.80 -2.41 -18.65
C PRO A 589 16.09 -3.02 -17.44
N ASP A 590 16.70 -2.89 -16.26
CA ASP A 590 16.01 -3.18 -15.01
C ASP A 590 14.83 -2.23 -14.77
N VAL A 591 14.01 -2.57 -13.77
CA VAL A 591 12.85 -1.78 -13.37
C VAL A 591 13.02 -1.13 -11.99
N THR A 592 14.25 -1.00 -11.49
CA THR A 592 14.54 -0.46 -10.14
C THR A 592 14.00 0.96 -9.98
N ASP A 593 14.17 1.82 -10.99
CA ASP A 593 13.63 3.18 -10.98
C ASP A 593 12.10 3.19 -10.88
N LEU A 594 11.43 2.29 -11.60
CA LEU A 594 9.97 2.13 -11.52
C LEU A 594 9.53 1.58 -10.15
N MET A 595 10.28 0.66 -9.58
CA MET A 595 10.04 0.14 -8.22
C MET A 595 10.17 1.26 -7.18
N ALA A 596 11.21 2.10 -7.28
CA ALA A 596 11.43 3.24 -6.39
C ALA A 596 10.33 4.30 -6.52
N LYS A 597 9.85 4.56 -7.74
CA LYS A 597 8.70 5.44 -7.99
C LYS A 597 7.42 4.89 -7.40
N LEU A 598 7.16 3.59 -7.57
CA LEU A 598 6.00 2.93 -6.99
C LEU A 598 6.05 2.98 -5.45
N ASP A 599 7.20 2.65 -4.84
CA ASP A 599 7.38 2.72 -3.39
C ASP A 599 7.09 4.13 -2.84
N ARG A 600 7.67 5.16 -3.49
CA ARG A 600 7.45 6.56 -3.12
C ARG A 600 6.00 7.01 -3.31
N ALA A 601 5.34 6.59 -4.38
CA ALA A 601 3.93 6.90 -4.61
C ALA A 601 3.03 6.23 -3.56
N LEU A 602 3.31 4.98 -3.21
CA LEU A 602 2.53 4.23 -2.22
C LEU A 602 2.68 4.80 -0.81
N PHE A 603 3.90 5.16 -0.37
CA PHE A 603 4.19 5.44 1.04
C PHE A 603 4.44 6.92 1.36
N PHE A 604 4.88 7.70 0.38
CA PHE A 604 5.24 9.11 0.57
C PHE A 604 4.31 10.06 -0.21
N GLY A 605 3.32 9.53 -0.93
CA GLY A 605 2.40 10.32 -1.76
C GLY A 605 3.09 11.07 -2.91
N GLN A 606 4.34 10.70 -3.23
CA GLN A 606 5.13 11.35 -4.28
C GLN A 606 4.81 10.68 -5.62
N THR A 607 3.97 11.33 -6.41
CA THR A 607 3.51 10.83 -7.71
C THR A 607 4.27 11.41 -8.90
N ASP A 608 5.26 12.29 -8.67
CA ASP A 608 6.10 12.88 -9.71
C ASP A 608 6.75 11.81 -10.60
N GLY A 609 6.39 11.79 -11.89
CA GLY A 609 6.93 10.83 -12.86
C GLY A 609 6.52 9.36 -12.61
N CYS A 610 5.53 9.12 -11.76
CA CYS A 610 4.95 7.79 -11.50
C CYS A 610 3.99 7.39 -12.63
N PRO A 611 4.20 6.27 -13.33
CA PRO A 611 3.37 5.91 -14.49
C PRO A 611 2.00 5.29 -14.11
N TRP A 612 1.75 5.01 -12.83
CA TRP A 612 0.50 4.41 -12.37
C TRP A 612 -0.57 5.46 -12.08
N SER A 613 -1.83 5.18 -12.45
CA SER A 613 -2.95 6.04 -12.09
C SER A 613 -3.26 5.97 -10.59
N PRO A 614 -3.96 6.95 -10.00
CA PRO A 614 -4.39 6.89 -8.60
C PRO A 614 -5.18 5.61 -8.26
N GLU A 615 -6.03 5.14 -9.17
CA GLU A 615 -6.81 3.91 -9.00
C GLU A 615 -5.92 2.66 -9.01
N GLU A 616 -4.94 2.60 -9.93
CA GLU A 616 -3.95 1.52 -9.96
C GLU A 616 -3.12 1.48 -8.69
N LEU A 617 -2.66 2.66 -8.23
CA LEU A 617 -1.91 2.80 -6.99
C LEU A 617 -2.71 2.31 -5.79
N GLN A 618 -4.01 2.61 -5.72
CA GLN A 618 -4.88 2.12 -4.63
C GLN A 618 -5.00 0.59 -4.62
N VAL A 619 -5.11 -0.04 -5.78
CA VAL A 619 -5.14 -1.50 -5.90
C VAL A 619 -3.79 -2.12 -5.52
N LEU A 620 -2.68 -1.51 -5.94
CA LEU A 620 -1.33 -1.98 -5.61
C LEU A 620 -1.03 -1.82 -4.12
N SER A 621 -1.45 -0.70 -3.52
CA SER A 621 -1.35 -0.43 -2.09
C SER A 621 -2.00 -1.53 -1.26
N ALA A 622 -3.24 -1.90 -1.59
CA ALA A 622 -3.98 -2.96 -0.89
C ALA A 622 -3.37 -4.36 -1.05
N LYS A 623 -2.66 -4.64 -2.15
CA LYS A 623 -2.08 -5.96 -2.44
C LYS A 623 -0.70 -6.16 -1.84
N GLY A 624 0.13 -5.11 -1.83
CA GLY A 624 1.55 -5.24 -1.59
C GLY A 624 2.10 -4.50 -0.38
N ALA A 625 1.46 -3.40 0.07
CA ALA A 625 2.04 -2.57 1.13
C ALA A 625 2.20 -3.30 2.47
N GLN A 626 1.41 -4.36 2.70
CA GLN A 626 1.56 -5.28 3.84
C GLN A 626 2.91 -5.99 3.90
N TYR A 627 3.66 -6.06 2.80
CA TYR A 627 4.97 -6.70 2.77
C TYR A 627 6.13 -5.73 3.09
N LYS A 628 5.87 -4.41 3.23
CA LYS A 628 6.92 -3.37 3.28
C LYS A 628 8.03 -3.65 4.30
N GLU A 629 7.74 -4.36 5.40
CA GLU A 629 8.74 -4.71 6.42
C GLU A 629 9.86 -5.62 5.90
N THR A 630 9.68 -6.30 4.77
CA THR A 630 10.69 -7.18 4.20
C THR A 630 11.64 -6.50 3.22
N SER A 631 11.37 -5.23 2.84
CA SER A 631 12.12 -4.58 1.75
C SER A 631 13.61 -4.45 2.10
N LEU A 632 14.45 -4.89 1.17
CA LEU A 632 15.91 -4.74 1.24
C LEU A 632 16.39 -3.56 0.41
N LEU A 633 15.68 -3.25 -0.68
CA LEU A 633 16.05 -2.18 -1.62
C LEU A 633 15.53 -0.80 -1.17
N PHE A 634 14.35 -0.75 -0.54
CA PHE A 634 13.70 0.48 -0.12
C PHE A 634 13.35 0.40 1.38
N PRO A 635 14.36 0.36 2.27
CA PRO A 635 14.16 0.18 3.70
C PRO A 635 13.56 1.41 4.38
N GLU A 636 13.59 2.57 3.72
CA GLU A 636 13.00 3.79 4.24
C GLU A 636 11.50 3.61 4.43
N THR A 637 11.03 3.99 5.61
CA THR A 637 9.62 3.98 5.93
C THR A 637 9.21 5.36 6.43
N PRO A 638 8.00 5.83 6.09
CA PRO A 638 7.49 7.14 6.50
C PRO A 638 7.03 7.16 7.98
N PHE A 639 7.51 6.21 8.79
CA PHE A 639 7.18 6.04 10.19
C PHE A 639 8.31 6.56 11.08
N TYR A 640 7.96 7.00 12.29
CA TYR A 640 8.90 7.59 13.26
C TYR A 640 9.74 6.54 14.03
N GLY A 641 9.75 5.28 13.60
CA GLY A 641 10.40 4.17 14.29
C GLY A 641 10.56 2.94 13.39
N SER A 642 11.05 1.82 13.95
CA SER A 642 11.20 0.57 13.19
C SER A 642 9.84 0.07 12.74
N PHE A 643 9.65 -0.05 11.42
CA PHE A 643 8.42 -0.56 10.85
C PHE A 643 8.31 -2.06 11.08
N GLN A 644 7.19 -2.48 11.65
CA GLN A 644 6.82 -3.87 11.85
C GLN A 644 5.33 -3.99 11.56
N THR A 645 4.94 -4.99 10.77
CA THR A 645 3.51 -5.27 10.56
C THR A 645 2.99 -6.26 11.61
N LYS A 646 3.86 -7.09 12.20
CA LYS A 646 3.51 -7.93 13.35
C LYS A 646 3.75 -7.17 14.65
N LEU A 647 2.67 -6.70 15.28
CA LEU A 647 2.74 -5.89 16.50
C LEU A 647 2.81 -6.74 17.78
N SER A 648 2.32 -7.98 17.75
CA SER A 648 2.50 -8.96 18.83
C SER A 648 2.43 -10.39 18.28
N SER A 649 2.41 -11.40 19.15
CA SER A 649 2.17 -12.79 18.71
C SER A 649 0.82 -12.93 18.01
N ASP A 650 -0.17 -12.16 18.41
CA ASP A 650 -1.57 -12.34 18.01
C ASP A 650 -2.11 -11.19 17.16
N VAL A 651 -1.37 -10.09 16.98
CA VAL A 651 -1.87 -8.88 16.30
C VAL A 651 -0.98 -8.51 15.12
N ILE A 652 -1.60 -8.34 13.95
CA ILE A 652 -0.94 -7.90 12.72
C ILE A 652 -1.60 -6.64 12.14
N LEU A 653 -0.80 -5.87 11.39
CA LEU A 653 -1.17 -4.68 10.65
C LEU A 653 -1.13 -4.99 9.15
N LEU A 654 -2.30 -5.11 8.54
CA LEU A 654 -2.44 -5.18 7.09
C LEU A 654 -2.39 -3.77 6.54
N LEU A 655 -1.21 -3.37 6.05
CA LEU A 655 -0.96 -2.00 5.63
C LEU A 655 -1.56 -1.72 4.24
N ASN A 656 -2.25 -0.59 4.11
CA ASN A 656 -2.77 -0.04 2.85
C ASN A 656 -2.73 1.50 2.93
N PRO A 657 -1.57 2.12 2.63
CA PRO A 657 -1.38 3.56 2.77
C PRO A 657 -2.33 4.44 1.95
N LEU A 658 -2.76 3.99 0.77
CA LEU A 658 -3.67 4.73 -0.12
C LEU A 658 -5.15 4.37 0.08
N GLY A 659 -5.44 3.58 1.10
CA GLY A 659 -6.78 3.20 1.52
C GLY A 659 -6.89 3.23 3.03
N LYS A 660 -7.43 2.15 3.61
CA LYS A 660 -7.42 1.95 5.06
C LYS A 660 -6.62 0.71 5.40
N SER A 661 -5.66 0.89 6.30
CA SER A 661 -4.92 -0.23 6.89
C SER A 661 -5.77 -0.89 7.96
N THR A 662 -5.57 -2.18 8.20
CA THR A 662 -6.40 -2.95 9.13
C THR A 662 -5.55 -3.60 10.22
N LEU A 663 -5.91 -3.40 11.49
CA LEU A 663 -5.39 -4.21 12.59
C LEU A 663 -6.26 -5.45 12.77
N VAL A 664 -5.62 -6.62 12.83
CA VAL A 664 -6.29 -7.92 12.92
C VAL A 664 -5.75 -8.69 14.12
N ASP A 665 -6.64 -9.09 15.04
CA ASP A 665 -6.34 -10.12 16.04
C ASP A 665 -6.49 -11.49 15.38
N LEU A 666 -5.37 -12.20 15.21
CA LEU A 666 -5.31 -13.52 14.62
C LEU A 666 -6.13 -14.56 15.40
N LYS A 667 -6.42 -14.31 16.69
CA LYS A 667 -7.31 -15.16 17.51
C LYS A 667 -8.77 -14.74 17.47
N GLN A 668 -9.11 -13.70 16.69
CA GLN A 668 -10.47 -13.19 16.51
C GLN A 668 -11.20 -12.86 17.82
N ARG A 669 -10.48 -12.48 18.90
CA ARG A 669 -11.11 -12.06 20.17
C ARG A 669 -11.68 -10.63 20.05
N VAL A 670 -11.13 -9.86 19.12
CA VAL A 670 -11.52 -8.49 18.80
C VAL A 670 -11.74 -8.38 17.29
N PRO A 671 -12.83 -7.72 16.82
CA PRO A 671 -13.05 -7.51 15.39
C PRO A 671 -11.95 -6.65 14.76
N PRO A 672 -11.66 -6.81 13.45
CA PRO A 672 -10.70 -5.97 12.75
C PRO A 672 -11.13 -4.50 12.74
N SER A 673 -10.17 -3.60 12.93
CA SER A 673 -10.37 -2.16 12.94
C SER A 673 -9.52 -1.50 11.86
N THR A 674 -10.08 -0.49 11.19
CA THR A 674 -9.48 0.13 10.01
C THR A 674 -9.08 1.58 10.29
N TYR A 675 -7.89 1.96 9.83
CA TYR A 675 -7.27 3.25 10.12
C TYR A 675 -6.70 3.86 8.83
N ILE A 676 -6.77 5.19 8.72
CA ILE A 676 -6.06 5.90 7.63
C ILE A 676 -4.56 5.90 7.88
N PHE A 677 -3.76 6.22 6.86
CA PHE A 677 -2.31 6.12 6.98
C PHE A 677 -1.69 6.98 8.09
N GLU A 678 -2.18 8.21 8.29
CA GLU A 678 -1.74 9.10 9.37
C GLU A 678 -2.03 8.52 10.76
N GLU A 679 -3.19 7.88 10.92
CA GLU A 679 -3.57 7.19 12.15
C GLU A 679 -2.66 5.99 12.42
N VAL A 680 -2.33 5.21 11.38
CA VAL A 680 -1.36 4.11 11.50
C VAL A 680 0.02 4.63 11.91
N LYS A 681 0.47 5.74 11.32
CA LYS A 681 1.74 6.38 11.71
C LYS A 681 1.75 6.72 13.20
N LEU A 682 0.64 7.23 13.71
CA LEU A 682 0.48 7.57 15.12
C LEU A 682 0.41 6.33 16.01
N LEU A 683 -0.35 5.30 15.62
CA LEU A 683 -0.45 4.04 16.36
C LEU A 683 0.92 3.37 16.47
N LEU A 684 1.67 3.27 15.37
CA LEU A 684 3.02 2.71 15.39
C LEU A 684 3.97 3.59 16.20
N ALA A 685 3.90 4.92 16.07
CA ALA A 685 4.74 5.81 16.86
C ALA A 685 4.50 5.66 18.37
N VAL A 686 3.24 5.60 18.81
CA VAL A 686 2.90 5.37 20.22
C VAL A 686 3.23 3.94 20.66
N PHE A 687 3.16 2.98 19.75
CA PHE A 687 3.48 1.60 20.08
C PHE A 687 4.98 1.40 20.30
N ASN A 688 5.85 1.94 19.43
CA ASN A 688 7.28 1.59 19.43
C ASN A 688 8.28 2.71 19.08
N ALA A 689 7.86 3.95 18.78
CA ALA A 689 8.82 5.02 18.47
C ALA A 689 9.42 5.67 19.73
N PRO A 690 10.69 6.15 19.64
CA PRO A 690 11.32 6.88 20.73
C PRO A 690 10.65 8.25 20.96
N GLU A 691 10.64 8.73 22.21
CA GLU A 691 10.05 10.03 22.60
C GLU A 691 10.59 11.20 21.76
N SER A 692 11.85 11.12 21.34
CA SER A 692 12.51 12.15 20.51
C SER A 692 11.83 12.43 19.17
N CYS A 693 11.04 11.50 18.64
CA CYS A 693 10.38 11.67 17.35
C CYS A 693 9.00 12.34 17.46
N LEU A 694 8.41 12.41 18.66
CA LEU A 694 7.05 12.91 18.85
C LEU A 694 6.91 14.39 18.57
N GLU A 695 7.92 15.18 18.90
CA GLU A 695 7.89 16.61 18.62
C GLU A 695 7.92 16.90 17.12
N GLN A 696 8.71 16.13 16.36
CA GLN A 696 8.68 16.21 14.91
C GLN A 696 7.32 15.78 14.36
N MET A 697 6.75 14.70 14.91
CA MET A 697 5.41 14.25 14.52
C MET A 697 4.32 15.30 14.79
N ARG A 698 4.38 15.98 15.93
CA ARG A 698 3.48 17.09 16.26
C ARG A 698 3.57 18.21 15.21
N ILE A 699 4.79 18.58 14.82
CA ILE A 699 5.07 19.60 13.80
C ILE A 699 4.53 19.17 12.43
N ASP A 700 4.76 17.91 12.04
CA ASP A 700 4.29 17.36 10.76
C ASP A 700 2.76 17.34 10.69
N LEU A 701 2.09 17.01 11.80
CA LEU A 701 0.63 17.04 11.95
C LEU A 701 0.06 18.46 12.18
N ARG A 702 0.92 19.46 12.36
CA ARG A 702 0.57 20.86 12.66
C ARG A 702 -0.37 21.01 13.84
N LEU A 703 -0.06 20.32 14.94
CA LEU A 703 -0.88 20.32 16.15
C LEU A 703 -0.23 21.13 17.27
N THR A 704 -1.05 21.72 18.14
CA THR A 704 -0.55 22.19 19.45
C THR A 704 -0.16 20.99 20.32
N HIS A 705 0.58 21.24 21.40
CA HIS A 705 0.96 20.18 22.34
C HIS A 705 -0.27 19.50 22.95
N PHE A 706 -1.31 20.28 23.20
CA PHE A 706 -2.59 19.77 23.66
C PHE A 706 -3.28 18.91 22.59
N GLU A 707 -3.52 19.43 21.38
CA GLU A 707 -4.16 18.65 20.31
C GLU A 707 -3.41 17.33 20.05
N PHE A 708 -2.08 17.38 20.09
CA PHE A 708 -1.24 16.19 19.95
C PHE A 708 -1.40 15.21 21.12
N THR A 709 -1.47 15.70 22.36
CA THR A 709 -1.74 14.86 23.54
C THR A 709 -3.07 14.11 23.41
N GLN A 710 -4.11 14.76 22.88
CA GLN A 710 -5.40 14.09 22.62
C GLN A 710 -5.27 12.97 21.57
N ARG A 711 -4.48 13.21 20.52
CA ARG A 711 -4.18 12.19 19.49
C ARG A 711 -3.42 11.00 20.10
N ILE A 712 -2.44 11.26 20.96
CA ILE A 712 -1.70 10.21 21.68
C ILE A 712 -2.65 9.39 22.58
N GLU A 713 -3.54 10.02 23.36
CA GLU A 713 -4.52 9.26 24.16
C GLU A 713 -5.48 8.43 23.29
N TRP A 714 -5.96 8.99 22.18
CA TRP A 714 -6.75 8.23 21.22
C TRP A 714 -5.99 6.98 20.75
N ALA A 715 -4.73 7.13 20.35
CA ALA A 715 -3.91 6.01 19.90
C ALA A 715 -3.68 4.97 21.00
N LYS A 716 -3.44 5.40 22.25
CA LYS A 716 -3.35 4.49 23.41
C LYS A 716 -4.64 3.69 23.61
N GLN A 717 -5.81 4.33 23.48
CA GLN A 717 -7.10 3.65 23.57
C GLN A 717 -7.27 2.62 22.45
N GLN A 718 -6.89 2.96 21.21
CA GLN A 718 -6.95 2.03 20.08
C GLN A 718 -6.01 0.83 20.26
N LEU A 719 -4.78 1.04 20.71
CA LEU A 719 -3.83 -0.05 21.01
C LEU A 719 -4.33 -0.94 22.16
N GLY A 720 -4.93 -0.34 23.19
CA GLY A 720 -5.50 -1.05 24.33
C GLY A 720 -6.63 -2.02 23.96
N ILE A 721 -7.43 -1.71 22.93
CA ILE A 721 -8.44 -2.64 22.37
C ILE A 721 -7.80 -3.98 21.97
N TYR A 722 -6.59 -3.94 21.40
CA TYR A 722 -5.81 -5.11 20.98
C TYR A 722 -4.85 -5.64 22.05
N ARG A 723 -4.90 -5.11 23.28
CA ARG A 723 -3.98 -5.42 24.39
C ARG A 723 -2.52 -5.16 24.03
N LEU A 724 -2.28 -4.14 23.21
CA LEU A 724 -0.96 -3.64 22.89
C LEU A 724 -0.64 -2.48 23.85
N GLU A 725 0.40 -2.65 24.64
CA GLU A 725 0.84 -1.61 25.57
C GLU A 725 1.81 -0.64 24.87
N PRO A 726 1.66 0.69 25.03
CA PRO A 726 2.62 1.67 24.53
C PRO A 726 4.01 1.48 25.15
N ALA A 727 5.07 1.81 24.40
CA ALA A 727 6.45 1.69 24.89
C ALA A 727 6.77 2.64 26.06
N TYR A 728 6.12 3.82 26.11
CA TYR A 728 6.37 4.84 27.13
C TYR A 728 5.09 5.58 27.56
N SER A 729 5.14 6.24 28.71
CA SER A 729 4.15 7.25 29.08
C SER A 729 4.51 8.58 28.40
N TYR A 730 3.89 8.83 27.25
CA TYR A 730 4.17 10.01 26.43
C TYR A 730 3.48 11.30 26.92
N ILE A 731 2.66 11.20 27.96
CA ILE A 731 1.83 12.30 28.43
C ILE A 731 2.34 12.73 29.79
N LYS A 732 2.87 13.95 29.83
CA LYS A 732 3.38 14.58 31.05
C LYS A 732 2.20 15.25 31.79
N PRO A 733 2.11 15.10 33.12
CA PRO A 733 1.09 15.80 33.89
C PRO A 733 1.30 17.32 33.78
N LEU A 734 0.19 18.06 33.68
CA LEU A 734 0.24 19.52 33.71
C LEU A 734 0.82 20.01 35.05
N PRO A 735 1.63 21.09 35.05
CA PRO A 735 2.12 21.72 36.28
C PRO A 735 0.94 22.13 37.17
N GLN A 736 1.19 22.30 38.48
CA GLN A 736 0.18 22.88 39.36
C GLN A 736 -0.09 24.34 38.96
N ASP A 737 -1.35 24.76 39.12
CA ASP A 737 -1.72 26.15 38.91
C ASP A 737 -1.09 27.01 40.04
N SER A 738 -0.58 28.16 39.65
CA SER A 738 -0.08 29.19 40.54
C SER A 738 -1.24 29.84 41.31
N PRO A 739 -1.00 30.38 42.52
CA PRO A 739 -2.00 31.19 43.20
C PRO A 739 -2.49 32.34 42.31
N LEU A 740 -3.81 32.51 42.22
CA LEU A 740 -4.42 33.61 41.49
C LEU A 740 -4.34 34.91 42.30
N PRO A 741 -4.26 36.09 41.65
CA PRO A 741 -4.41 37.36 42.33
C PRO A 741 -5.73 37.42 43.13
N SER A 742 -5.75 38.14 44.25
CA SER A 742 -7.03 38.51 44.89
C SER A 742 -7.90 39.24 43.87
N ALA A 743 -9.22 39.00 43.87
CA ALA A 743 -10.16 39.56 42.90
C ALA A 743 -9.80 41.01 42.53
N SER A 744 -9.39 41.19 41.28
CA SER A 744 -8.92 42.45 40.74
C SER A 744 -9.93 42.91 39.69
N ASP A 745 -10.28 44.19 39.74
CA ASP A 745 -11.10 44.80 38.70
C ASP A 745 -10.32 44.96 37.37
N GLN A 746 -9.00 44.73 37.37
CA GLN A 746 -8.14 44.80 36.18
C GLN A 746 -8.05 43.46 35.44
N THR A 747 -8.31 43.48 34.13
CA THR A 747 -8.16 42.33 33.23
C THR A 747 -6.70 41.86 33.18
N PHE A 748 -6.46 40.61 33.60
CA PHE A 748 -5.13 40.02 33.74
C PHE A 748 -4.17 40.95 34.48
N ALA A 749 -4.50 41.32 35.71
CA ALA A 749 -3.63 42.14 36.57
C ALA A 749 -2.19 41.60 36.63
N HIS A 750 -1.23 42.45 37.01
CA HIS A 750 0.17 42.05 37.15
C HIS A 750 0.31 40.82 38.05
N PHE A 751 0.73 39.69 37.46
CA PHE A 751 1.04 38.49 38.20
C PHE A 751 2.32 38.70 39.02
N GLU A 752 2.30 38.37 40.32
CA GLU A 752 3.49 38.46 41.18
C GLU A 752 4.64 37.57 40.67
N ASN A 753 4.30 36.45 40.04
CA ASN A 753 5.22 35.57 39.34
C ASN A 753 5.05 35.74 37.83
N GLU A 754 6.09 36.20 37.14
CA GLU A 754 6.07 36.33 35.68
C GLU A 754 5.88 34.98 34.96
N ASN A 755 6.22 33.87 35.63
CA ASN A 755 6.00 32.49 35.18
C ASN A 755 4.69 31.89 35.70
N PHE A 756 3.68 32.73 35.97
CA PHE A 756 2.36 32.29 36.42
C PHE A 756 1.75 31.23 35.48
N SER A 757 1.30 30.13 36.08
CA SER A 757 0.66 28.99 35.39
C SER A 757 -0.80 28.84 35.83
N ALA A 758 -1.73 28.79 34.90
CA ALA A 758 -3.14 28.43 35.10
C ALA A 758 -3.55 27.28 34.16
N GLN A 759 -2.60 26.45 33.74
CA GLN A 759 -2.81 25.45 32.69
C GLN A 759 -3.91 24.43 33.02
N ARG A 760 -4.07 23.99 34.28
CA ARG A 760 -5.08 22.97 34.63
C ARG A 760 -6.49 23.54 34.61
N ILE A 761 -6.68 24.74 35.15
CA ILE A 761 -8.00 25.38 35.14
C ILE A 761 -8.38 25.87 33.73
N LEU A 762 -7.44 26.43 32.97
CA LEU A 762 -7.68 26.84 31.59
C LEU A 762 -7.92 25.65 30.67
N ARG A 763 -7.36 24.48 31.00
CA ARG A 763 -7.72 23.23 30.33
C ARG A 763 -9.21 22.89 30.50
N LYS A 764 -9.78 23.08 31.70
CA LYS A 764 -11.24 22.90 31.91
C LYS A 764 -12.04 23.91 31.10
N LEU A 765 -11.62 25.17 31.05
CA LEU A 765 -12.25 26.20 30.23
C LEU A 765 -12.24 25.83 28.74
N TYR A 766 -11.11 25.39 28.21
CA TYR A 766 -11.01 24.91 26.83
C TYR A 766 -12.00 23.77 26.57
N GLU A 767 -12.08 22.79 27.47
CA GLU A 767 -13.00 21.65 27.34
C GLU A 767 -14.47 22.09 27.34
N CYS A 768 -14.85 23.04 28.20
CA CYS A 768 -16.19 23.65 28.18
C CYS A 768 -16.50 24.30 26.83
N LEU A 769 -15.59 25.12 26.30
CA LEU A 769 -15.76 25.79 25.00
C LEU A 769 -15.87 24.78 23.85
N TYR A 770 -15.00 23.77 23.85
CA TYR A 770 -14.97 22.71 22.84
C TYR A 770 -16.27 21.89 22.86
N GLN A 771 -16.71 21.44 24.03
CA GLN A 771 -17.96 20.66 24.20
C GLN A 771 -19.20 21.47 23.84
N ALA A 772 -19.20 22.78 24.11
CA ALA A 772 -20.27 23.69 23.70
C ALA A 772 -20.29 23.94 22.18
N GLY A 773 -19.28 23.48 21.43
CA GLY A 773 -19.16 23.73 20.00
C GLY A 773 -18.78 25.17 19.67
N TYR A 774 -18.10 25.87 20.59
CA TYR A 774 -17.60 27.24 20.39
C TYR A 774 -16.41 27.19 19.40
N ASN A 775 -16.68 27.34 18.11
CA ASN A 775 -15.69 27.38 17.04
C ASN A 775 -16.14 28.33 15.92
N GLU A 776 -15.21 28.75 15.05
CA GLU A 776 -15.49 29.77 14.03
C GLU A 776 -16.67 29.43 13.13
N ALA A 777 -16.71 28.21 12.60
CA ALA A 777 -17.74 27.77 11.67
C ALA A 777 -19.14 27.84 12.32
N ASN A 778 -19.27 27.34 13.54
CA ASN A 778 -20.53 27.36 14.27
C ASN A 778 -20.98 28.78 14.63
N ILE A 779 -20.05 29.63 15.09
CA ILE A 779 -20.33 31.04 15.44
C ILE A 779 -20.78 31.80 14.20
N CYS A 780 -20.02 31.72 13.11
CA CYS A 780 -20.32 32.37 11.84
C CYS A 780 -21.68 31.92 11.27
N ASN A 781 -21.98 30.62 11.31
CA ASN A 781 -23.25 30.06 10.87
C ASN A 781 -24.44 30.61 11.68
N LEU A 782 -24.33 30.64 13.01
CA LEU A 782 -25.39 31.19 13.88
C LEU A 782 -25.64 32.68 13.64
N LEU A 783 -24.58 33.47 13.44
CA LEU A 783 -24.68 34.91 13.20
C LEU A 783 -25.03 35.26 11.75
N GLY A 784 -24.82 34.34 10.81
CA GLY A 784 -25.02 34.56 9.37
C GLY A 784 -23.94 35.46 8.75
N VAL A 785 -22.70 35.33 9.22
CA VAL A 785 -21.52 36.07 8.72
C VAL A 785 -20.50 35.07 8.16
N SER A 786 -19.58 35.51 7.29
CA SER A 786 -18.57 34.60 6.72
C SER A 786 -17.29 34.47 7.57
N SER A 787 -17.09 35.37 8.54
CA SER A 787 -15.95 35.37 9.47
C SER A 787 -16.30 36.17 10.72
N GLN A 788 -15.69 35.85 11.87
CA GLN A 788 -15.87 36.63 13.10
C GLN A 788 -15.39 38.08 12.99
N GLN A 789 -14.52 38.39 12.02
CA GLN A 789 -14.10 39.76 11.73
C GLN A 789 -15.23 40.61 11.11
N GLN A 790 -16.33 40.01 10.66
CA GLN A 790 -17.49 40.71 10.07
C GLN A 790 -18.62 40.99 11.07
N ILE A 791 -18.46 40.65 12.35
CA ILE A 791 -19.43 41.01 13.39
C ILE A 791 -19.36 42.53 13.60
N GLU A 792 -20.38 43.26 13.15
CA GLU A 792 -20.48 44.72 13.25
C GLU A 792 -21.23 45.18 14.52
N PRO A 793 -20.88 46.35 15.09
CA PRO A 793 -21.43 46.80 16.37
C PRO A 793 -22.91 47.20 16.25
N THR A 794 -23.33 47.69 15.08
CA THR A 794 -24.70 48.09 14.77
C THR A 794 -25.68 46.92 14.76
N TYR A 795 -25.19 45.68 14.60
CA TYR A 795 -26.01 44.46 14.60
C TYR A 795 -25.94 43.66 15.89
N LEU A 796 -25.19 44.06 16.93
CA LEU A 796 -25.06 43.25 18.16
C LEU A 796 -26.43 42.92 18.79
N HIS A 797 -27.30 43.93 18.94
CA HIS A 797 -28.66 43.72 19.44
C HIS A 797 -29.49 42.83 18.50
N TYR A 798 -29.30 42.96 17.19
CA TYR A 798 -29.99 42.13 16.21
C TYR A 798 -29.56 40.66 16.32
N TYR A 799 -28.26 40.41 16.44
CA TYR A 799 -27.71 39.07 16.59
C TYR A 799 -28.23 38.39 17.85
N ASP A 800 -28.17 39.07 18.99
CA ASP A 800 -28.67 38.55 20.26
C ASP A 800 -30.17 38.21 20.19
N ARG A 801 -30.98 39.15 19.72
CA ARG A 801 -32.44 39.05 19.79
C ARG A 801 -33.08 38.18 18.70
N TYR A 802 -32.49 38.12 17.51
CA TYR A 802 -33.13 37.51 16.33
C TYR A 802 -32.33 36.38 15.68
N ARG A 803 -31.05 36.18 16.04
CA ARG A 803 -30.22 35.11 15.46
C ARG A 803 -29.86 34.03 16.48
N LEU A 804 -29.44 34.42 17.68
CA LEU A 804 -28.89 33.47 18.64
C LEU A 804 -29.97 32.68 19.40
N PRO A 805 -29.89 31.33 19.44
CA PRO A 805 -30.81 30.51 20.21
C PRO A 805 -30.52 30.60 21.72
N GLN A 806 -31.48 30.16 22.54
CA GLN A 806 -31.30 29.94 23.98
C GLN A 806 -30.58 28.61 24.20
N SER A 807 -29.25 28.65 24.16
CA SER A 807 -28.36 27.48 24.24
C SER A 807 -27.02 27.89 24.83
N ILE A 808 -26.23 26.93 25.33
CA ILE A 808 -24.90 27.22 25.88
C ILE A 808 -24.01 27.95 24.86
N LEU A 809 -24.00 27.49 23.60
CA LEU A 809 -23.24 28.15 22.52
C LEU A 809 -23.73 29.59 22.29
N GLY A 810 -25.04 29.80 22.24
CA GLY A 810 -25.62 31.14 22.11
C GLY A 810 -25.23 32.06 23.27
N ASP A 811 -25.22 31.54 24.49
CA ASP A 811 -24.85 32.29 25.70
C ASP A 811 -23.36 32.64 25.74
N LEU A 812 -22.48 31.74 25.30
CA LEU A 812 -21.06 32.02 25.14
C LEU A 812 -20.82 33.14 24.10
N ILE A 813 -21.54 33.13 22.97
CA ILE A 813 -21.44 34.19 21.96
C ILE A 813 -21.97 35.52 22.52
N ARG A 814 -23.08 35.49 23.27
CA ARG A 814 -23.62 36.67 23.98
C ARG A 814 -22.59 37.29 24.92
N LEU A 815 -21.96 36.44 25.74
CA LEU A 815 -21.00 36.85 26.75
C LEU A 815 -19.71 37.41 26.15
N PHE A 816 -19.12 36.69 25.18
CA PHE A 816 -17.76 36.96 24.70
C PHE A 816 -17.66 37.71 23.36
N LEU A 817 -18.74 37.88 22.60
CA LEU A 817 -18.67 38.57 21.29
C LEU A 817 -19.76 39.63 21.09
N LEU A 818 -20.87 39.58 21.85
CA LEU A 818 -21.97 40.55 21.73
C LEU A 818 -22.13 41.51 22.90
N ARG A 819 -21.23 41.46 23.90
CA ARG A 819 -21.19 42.36 25.06
C ARG A 819 -22.39 42.23 26.01
N CYS A 820 -23.14 41.13 25.95
CA CYS A 820 -24.25 40.86 26.87
C CYS A 820 -23.74 40.42 28.26
N ALA A 821 -24.59 40.54 29.28
CA ALA A 821 -24.32 40.00 30.61
C ALA A 821 -25.20 38.76 30.87
N LEU A 822 -24.72 37.84 31.69
CA LEU A 822 -25.42 36.63 32.10
C LEU A 822 -25.51 36.56 33.63
N THR A 823 -26.56 35.95 34.15
CA THR A 823 -26.70 35.71 35.58
C THR A 823 -25.59 34.81 36.11
N GLU A 824 -25.20 34.99 37.38
CA GLU A 824 -24.19 34.13 38.03
C GLU A 824 -24.55 32.64 37.96
N SER A 825 -25.81 32.31 38.23
CA SER A 825 -26.30 30.92 38.17
C SER A 825 -26.12 30.31 36.79
N ARG A 826 -26.29 31.10 35.72
CA ARG A 826 -26.13 30.61 34.34
C ARG A 826 -24.65 30.39 34.00
N LEU A 827 -23.76 31.27 34.47
CA LEU A 827 -22.32 31.11 34.26
C LEU A 827 -21.76 29.91 35.04
N GLN A 828 -22.23 29.68 36.26
CA GLN A 828 -21.88 28.50 37.05
C GLN A 828 -22.40 27.20 36.41
N GLU A 829 -23.55 27.23 35.74
CA GLU A 829 -24.04 26.09 34.96
C GLU A 829 -23.15 25.79 33.74
N ILE A 830 -22.68 26.83 33.04
CA ILE A 830 -21.85 26.68 31.84
C ILE A 830 -20.42 26.24 32.18
N PHE A 831 -19.79 26.90 33.15
CA PHE A 831 -18.36 26.74 33.44
C PHE A 831 -18.07 25.89 34.69
N GLY A 832 -19.04 25.73 35.58
CA GLY A 832 -18.81 25.25 36.93
C GLY A 832 -18.18 26.33 37.83
N ASN A 833 -18.31 26.16 39.15
CA ASN A 833 -17.90 27.16 40.14
C ASN A 833 -16.40 27.51 40.07
N GLU A 834 -15.54 26.52 39.84
CA GLU A 834 -14.08 26.69 39.86
C GLU A 834 -13.57 27.51 38.66
N VAL A 835 -14.07 27.24 37.46
CA VAL A 835 -13.70 28.00 36.25
C VAL A 835 -14.30 29.40 36.35
N PHE A 836 -15.57 29.52 36.77
CA PHE A 836 -16.22 30.82 36.97
C PHE A 836 -15.43 31.70 37.96
N SER A 837 -15.11 31.19 39.15
CA SER A 837 -14.34 31.96 40.14
C SER A 837 -12.96 32.37 39.61
N THR A 838 -12.33 31.50 38.83
CA THR A 838 -11.02 31.78 38.24
C THR A 838 -11.10 32.88 37.17
N LEU A 839 -12.12 32.85 36.32
CA LEU A 839 -12.37 33.91 35.33
C LEU A 839 -12.62 35.26 36.01
N CYS A 840 -13.32 35.28 37.15
CA CYS A 840 -13.47 36.49 37.98
C CYS A 840 -12.13 36.95 38.57
N SER A 841 -11.33 36.05 39.17
CA SER A 841 -10.02 36.39 39.73
C SER A 841 -9.02 36.89 38.69
N LEU A 842 -9.11 36.41 37.45
CA LEU A 842 -8.31 36.89 36.32
C LEU A 842 -8.82 38.24 35.77
N GLY A 843 -9.92 38.79 36.28
CA GLY A 843 -10.53 40.02 35.78
C GLY A 843 -11.16 39.87 34.39
N MET A 844 -11.41 38.64 33.92
CA MET A 844 -12.09 38.39 32.65
C MET A 844 -13.61 38.58 32.76
N LEU A 845 -14.19 38.29 33.93
CA LEU A 845 -15.60 38.50 34.23
C LEU A 845 -15.75 39.52 35.34
N ILE A 846 -16.60 40.53 35.11
CA ILE A 846 -16.94 41.56 36.10
C ILE A 846 -18.44 41.61 36.33
N GLN A 847 -18.81 42.08 37.52
CA GLN A 847 -20.22 42.30 37.86
C GLN A 847 -20.72 43.59 37.21
N ARG A 848 -21.84 43.49 36.48
CA ARG A 848 -22.57 44.61 35.87
C ARG A 848 -24.01 44.55 36.36
N ASP A 849 -24.37 45.49 37.23
CA ASP A 849 -25.62 45.47 37.99
C ASP A 849 -25.79 44.16 38.79
N GLN A 850 -26.78 43.33 38.44
CA GLN A 850 -27.05 42.02 39.06
C GLN A 850 -26.48 40.84 38.26
N ASP A 851 -25.95 41.10 37.07
CA ASP A 851 -25.41 40.10 36.15
C ASP A 851 -23.89 40.22 36.04
N TRP A 852 -23.28 39.36 35.22
CA TRP A 852 -21.85 39.31 34.97
C TRP A 852 -21.56 39.44 33.48
N ALA A 853 -20.61 40.31 33.13
CA ALA A 853 -20.19 40.59 31.76
C ALA A 853 -18.72 40.22 31.55
N SER A 854 -18.36 39.92 30.30
CA SER A 854 -16.96 39.78 29.91
C SER A 854 -16.27 41.13 29.80
N ARG A 855 -15.00 41.21 30.22
CA ARG A 855 -14.08 42.32 29.93
C ARG A 855 -13.23 42.09 28.67
N VAL A 856 -13.37 40.94 28.04
CA VAL A 856 -12.60 40.53 26.86
C VAL A 856 -13.51 40.00 25.76
N ASP A 857 -13.11 40.19 24.52
CA ASP A 857 -13.63 39.37 23.43
C ASP A 857 -12.86 38.04 23.42
N LEU A 858 -13.55 36.91 23.25
CA LEU A 858 -12.92 35.59 23.10
C LEU A 858 -13.17 35.05 21.69
N PHE A 859 -12.22 35.27 20.79
CA PHE A 859 -12.30 34.83 19.41
C PHE A 859 -11.99 33.33 19.28
N ALA A 860 -12.75 32.63 18.44
CA ALA A 860 -12.42 31.27 18.03
C ALA A 860 -11.95 31.29 16.57
N VAL A 861 -10.66 31.42 16.31
CA VAL A 861 -10.08 31.69 14.99
C VAL A 861 -8.87 30.81 14.73
N ALA A 862 -8.67 30.38 13.48
CA ALA A 862 -7.61 29.41 13.12
C ALA A 862 -7.61 28.12 14.00
N GLY A 863 -8.77 27.73 14.53
CA GLY A 863 -8.89 26.60 15.45
C GLY A 863 -8.26 26.83 16.83
N LEU A 864 -8.12 28.09 17.25
CA LEU A 864 -7.55 28.52 18.53
C LEU A 864 -8.52 29.48 19.24
N TYR A 865 -8.41 29.59 20.56
CA TYR A 865 -9.13 30.56 21.38
C TYR A 865 -8.24 31.75 21.75
N VAL A 866 -8.62 32.96 21.37
CA VAL A 866 -7.79 34.16 21.59
C VAL A 866 -8.61 35.23 22.29
N ALA A 867 -8.26 35.50 23.55
CA ALA A 867 -8.79 36.62 24.29
C ALA A 867 -8.07 37.91 23.88
N THR A 868 -8.82 38.99 23.72
CA THR A 868 -8.31 40.35 23.50
C THR A 868 -9.19 41.34 24.24
N ASP A 869 -8.81 42.63 24.27
CA ASP A 869 -9.80 43.64 24.60
C ASP A 869 -10.93 43.64 23.57
N HIS A 870 -12.06 44.21 23.97
CA HIS A 870 -13.22 44.31 23.12
C HIS A 870 -12.90 45.09 21.85
N ARG A 871 -13.28 44.52 20.70
CA ARG A 871 -13.19 45.18 19.40
C ARG A 871 -13.86 46.54 19.40
N TYR A 872 -15.00 46.65 20.08
CA TYR A 872 -15.80 47.86 20.19
C TYR A 872 -15.81 48.35 21.64
N MET A 873 -14.98 49.35 21.93
CA MET A 873 -14.87 49.98 23.24
C MET A 873 -15.97 51.03 23.42
N ILE A 874 -17.20 50.56 23.69
CA ILE A 874 -18.43 51.36 23.71
C ILE A 874 -19.16 51.33 25.06
N LEU A 875 -18.57 50.78 26.11
CA LEU A 875 -19.14 50.82 27.46
C LEU A 875 -18.17 51.53 28.40
N ALA A 876 -18.68 52.08 29.51
CA ALA A 876 -17.85 52.79 30.48
C ALA A 876 -16.73 51.91 31.06
N GLU A 877 -16.98 50.60 31.18
CA GLU A 877 -16.01 49.58 31.60
C GLU A 877 -14.89 49.28 30.58
N ASP A 878 -14.95 49.86 29.38
CA ASP A 878 -13.88 49.79 28.38
C ASP A 878 -12.82 50.91 28.57
N HIS A 879 -12.94 51.73 29.61
CA HIS A 879 -11.89 52.66 30.01
C HIS A 879 -10.83 51.94 30.84
N PHE A 880 -9.57 52.03 30.41
CA PHE A 880 -8.42 51.37 31.03
C PHE A 880 -7.36 52.39 31.44
N ASP A 881 -6.67 52.10 32.55
CA ASP A 881 -5.49 52.86 33.01
C ASP A 881 -4.17 52.35 32.39
N GLU A 882 -4.23 51.27 31.61
CA GLU A 882 -3.12 50.64 30.89
C GLU A 882 -3.37 50.67 29.37
N ASP A 883 -2.31 50.44 28.58
CA ASP A 883 -2.41 50.32 27.13
C ASP A 883 -3.29 49.13 26.68
N VAL A 884 -4.15 49.41 25.69
CA VAL A 884 -5.10 48.45 25.11
C VAL A 884 -4.36 47.38 24.28
N VAL A 885 -4.85 46.14 24.36
CA VAL A 885 -4.40 45.00 23.54
C VAL A 885 -5.38 44.84 22.38
N MET A 886 -4.88 45.06 21.17
CA MET A 886 -5.67 45.06 19.95
C MET A 886 -6.40 43.72 19.72
N TYR A 887 -7.65 43.82 19.26
CA TYR A 887 -8.47 42.67 18.90
C TYR A 887 -7.92 41.90 17.69
N VAL A 888 -8.35 40.65 17.50
CA VAL A 888 -7.97 39.85 16.32
C VAL A 888 -8.72 40.36 15.08
N GLY A 889 -8.06 41.27 14.36
CA GLY A 889 -8.57 41.92 13.16
C GLY A 889 -8.24 41.20 11.85
N MET A 890 -8.64 41.84 10.74
CA MET A 890 -8.34 41.36 9.39
C MET A 890 -6.84 41.37 9.06
N ASP A 891 -6.07 42.22 9.75
CA ASP A 891 -4.61 42.27 9.72
C ASP A 891 -3.97 41.07 10.39
N SER A 892 -4.44 40.76 11.60
CA SER A 892 -3.98 39.61 12.38
C SER A 892 -4.25 38.31 11.62
N MET A 893 -5.50 38.11 11.17
CA MET A 893 -5.88 36.91 10.41
C MET A 893 -5.33 36.91 8.99
N GLY A 894 -5.20 38.07 8.38
CA GLY A 894 -4.61 38.24 7.07
C GLY A 894 -3.17 37.73 7.03
N LEU A 895 -2.36 38.05 8.04
CA LEU A 895 -1.00 37.53 8.15
C LEU A 895 -0.99 36.02 8.40
N VAL A 896 -1.87 35.49 9.25
CA VAL A 896 -2.03 34.03 9.47
C VAL A 896 -2.34 33.29 8.15
N TYR A 897 -3.21 33.87 7.33
CA TYR A 897 -3.61 33.29 6.05
C TYR A 897 -2.56 33.48 4.96
N THR A 898 -1.71 34.50 5.05
CA THR A 898 -0.73 34.84 4.01
C THR A 898 0.63 34.20 4.26
N ALA A 899 1.11 34.20 5.51
CA ALA A 899 2.45 33.73 5.86
C ALA A 899 2.57 32.20 5.67
N PRO A 900 3.49 31.73 4.81
CA PRO A 900 3.84 30.33 4.70
C PRO A 900 4.22 29.68 6.05
N GLN A 901 3.62 28.53 6.32
CA GLN A 901 3.79 27.77 7.56
C GLN A 901 4.77 26.60 7.34
N TYR A 902 6.07 26.90 7.36
CA TYR A 902 7.13 25.90 7.18
C TYR A 902 7.54 25.28 8.52
N PRO A 903 7.91 23.99 8.56
CA PRO A 903 8.63 23.44 9.70
C PRO A 903 9.84 24.31 10.05
N ALA A 904 9.89 24.83 11.28
CA ALA A 904 10.90 25.76 11.74
C ALA A 904 11.51 25.31 13.07
N ASN A 905 12.79 25.56 13.28
CA ASN A 905 13.38 25.39 14.60
C ASN A 905 12.99 26.57 15.48
N ARG A 906 13.12 27.81 14.97
CA ARG A 906 12.83 29.03 15.74
C ARG A 906 12.04 30.04 14.92
N VAL A 907 10.93 30.51 15.47
CA VAL A 907 10.11 31.60 14.91
C VAL A 907 10.09 32.78 15.87
N LEU A 908 10.24 33.99 15.34
CA LEU A 908 10.08 35.25 16.09
C LEU A 908 8.79 35.94 15.65
N ASP A 909 7.99 36.39 16.60
CA ASP A 909 6.77 37.16 16.40
C ASP A 909 6.96 38.54 17.05
N LEU A 910 7.16 39.56 16.22
CA LEU A 910 7.40 40.93 16.64
C LEU A 910 6.09 41.69 16.73
N CYS A 911 5.98 42.52 17.77
CA CYS A 911 4.74 43.22 18.12
C CYS A 911 3.60 42.20 18.30
N CYS A 912 3.87 41.16 19.11
CA CYS A 912 3.04 39.96 19.15
C CYS A 912 1.61 40.20 19.67
N GLY A 913 1.35 41.30 20.39
CA GLY A 913 0.02 41.69 20.84
C GLY A 913 -0.68 40.58 21.64
N SER A 914 -1.79 40.07 21.12
CA SER A 914 -2.54 38.94 21.70
C SER A 914 -1.85 37.58 21.55
N GLY A 915 -0.77 37.51 20.77
CA GLY A 915 0.03 36.32 20.51
C GLY A 915 -0.51 35.42 19.38
N ILE A 916 -1.52 35.84 18.61
CA ILE A 916 -2.14 35.00 17.57
C ILE A 916 -1.11 34.39 16.59
N GLN A 917 -0.09 35.15 16.22
CA GLN A 917 0.93 34.74 15.25
C GLN A 917 1.85 33.70 15.88
N SER A 918 2.26 33.95 17.12
CA SER A 918 2.99 32.99 17.95
C SER A 918 2.22 31.67 18.15
N LEU A 919 0.90 31.73 18.40
CA LEU A 919 0.06 30.53 18.62
C LEU A 919 -0.04 29.68 17.37
N VAL A 920 -0.28 30.30 16.21
CA VAL A 920 -0.30 29.58 14.93
C VAL A 920 1.09 29.03 14.62
N ALA A 921 2.15 29.81 14.84
CA ALA A 921 3.53 29.37 14.66
C ALA A 921 3.92 28.17 15.52
N SER A 922 3.36 28.07 16.73
CA SER A 922 3.64 26.97 17.65
C SER A 922 3.37 25.59 17.06
N ARG A 923 2.42 25.48 16.13
CA ARG A 923 2.03 24.24 15.44
C ARG A 923 3.10 23.72 14.48
N TYR A 924 3.94 24.60 13.93
CA TYR A 924 4.97 24.23 12.95
C TYR A 924 6.40 24.58 13.37
N ALA A 925 6.58 25.15 14.57
CA ALA A 925 7.88 25.50 15.12
C ALA A 925 8.24 24.64 16.34
N LYS A 926 9.53 24.39 16.55
CA LYS A 926 10.04 23.80 17.81
C LYS A 926 10.08 24.84 18.94
N GLU A 927 10.44 26.07 18.62
CA GLU A 927 10.44 27.21 19.54
C GLU A 927 9.84 28.44 18.86
N VAL A 928 9.03 29.17 19.60
CA VAL A 928 8.49 30.46 19.19
C VAL A 928 8.83 31.50 20.25
N ILE A 929 9.22 32.69 19.80
CA ILE A 929 9.49 33.83 20.66
C ILE A 929 8.56 34.95 20.26
N GLY A 930 7.72 35.42 21.18
CA GLY A 930 6.89 36.62 20.99
C GLY A 930 7.47 37.80 21.75
N VAL A 931 7.58 38.96 21.09
CA VAL A 931 8.07 40.19 21.72
C VAL A 931 7.06 41.30 21.55
N ASP A 932 6.77 42.01 22.63
CA ASP A 932 5.94 43.21 22.62
C ASP A 932 6.47 44.25 23.62
N ILE A 933 6.24 45.53 23.33
CA ILE A 933 6.60 46.63 24.21
C ILE A 933 5.52 46.88 25.27
N ASN A 934 4.28 46.47 25.02
CA ASN A 934 3.17 46.60 25.96
C ASN A 934 3.21 45.43 26.98
N PRO A 935 3.47 45.69 28.28
CA PRO A 935 3.48 44.64 29.29
C PRO A 935 2.14 43.93 29.44
N ARG A 936 1.02 44.58 29.12
CA ARG A 936 -0.32 43.97 29.13
C ARG A 936 -0.53 43.01 27.97
N ALA A 937 -0.01 43.32 26.78
CA ALA A 937 -0.02 42.39 25.64
C ALA A 937 0.67 41.07 25.98
N ILE A 938 1.83 41.12 26.65
CA ILE A 938 2.54 39.92 27.11
C ILE A 938 1.68 39.06 28.06
N ARG A 939 0.87 39.67 28.93
CA ARG A 939 -0.04 38.94 29.82
C ARG A 939 -1.17 38.24 29.05
N PHE A 940 -1.78 38.93 28.08
CA PHE A 940 -2.77 38.34 27.17
C PHE A 940 -2.17 37.19 26.35
N ALA A 941 -1.00 37.39 25.75
CA ALA A 941 -0.34 36.37 24.93
C ALA A 941 0.01 35.11 25.75
N ARG A 942 0.52 35.28 26.98
CA ARG A 942 0.75 34.18 27.92
C ARG A 942 -0.54 33.46 28.29
N PHE A 943 -1.62 34.18 28.60
CA PHE A 943 -2.93 33.59 28.88
C PHE A 943 -3.43 32.77 27.68
N ASN A 944 -3.39 33.35 26.48
CA ASN A 944 -3.85 32.70 25.25
C ASN A 944 -3.03 31.44 24.93
N ALA A 945 -1.71 31.44 25.15
CA ALA A 945 -0.89 30.24 25.00
C ALA A 945 -1.28 29.13 25.97
N GLN A 946 -1.52 29.48 27.24
CA GLN A 946 -1.96 28.50 28.24
C GLN A 946 -3.36 27.95 27.95
N LEU A 947 -4.31 28.80 27.51
CA LEU A 947 -5.66 28.38 27.12
C LEU A 947 -5.64 27.37 25.97
N ASN A 948 -4.76 27.57 24.99
CA ASN A 948 -4.60 26.65 23.85
C ASN A 948 -3.64 25.48 24.13
N GLY A 949 -3.12 25.37 25.35
CA GLY A 949 -2.18 24.32 25.76
C GLY A 949 -0.90 24.32 24.93
N VAL A 950 -0.34 25.50 24.69
CA VAL A 950 0.91 25.71 23.95
C VAL A 950 2.05 25.97 24.93
N SER A 951 3.10 25.15 24.85
CA SER A 951 4.24 25.18 25.80
C SER A 951 5.58 25.59 25.18
N ASN A 952 5.65 25.74 23.86
CA ASN A 952 6.86 26.06 23.12
C ASN A 952 6.95 27.55 22.70
N ILE A 953 6.21 28.42 23.38
CA ILE A 953 6.29 29.87 23.17
C ILE A 953 6.87 30.54 24.41
N ASN A 954 7.84 31.44 24.20
CA ASN A 954 8.34 32.34 25.22
C ASN A 954 7.98 33.78 24.84
N PHE A 955 7.28 34.49 25.73
CA PHE A 955 6.90 35.89 25.53
C PHE A 955 7.77 36.83 26.37
N TYR A 956 8.38 37.82 25.74
CA TYR A 956 9.27 38.79 26.37
C TYR A 956 8.78 40.22 26.19
N LEU A 957 8.86 41.00 27.27
CA LEU A 957 8.73 42.45 27.22
C LEU A 957 10.00 43.04 26.59
N GLY A 958 9.88 43.79 25.50
CA GLY A 958 11.04 44.42 24.86
C GLY A 958 10.70 45.19 23.59
N ASN A 959 11.64 46.01 23.15
CA ASN A 959 11.51 46.78 21.91
C ASN A 959 12.08 45.96 20.73
N LEU A 960 11.19 45.48 19.86
CA LEU A 960 11.53 44.69 18.67
C LEU A 960 12.49 43.52 18.98
N TYR A 961 13.74 43.60 18.56
CA TYR A 961 14.72 42.52 18.66
C TYR A 961 15.53 42.49 19.96
N GLU A 962 15.40 43.50 20.83
CA GLU A 962 16.23 43.66 22.02
C GLU A 962 16.10 42.47 23.00
N ALA A 963 14.90 41.94 23.14
CA ALA A 963 14.61 40.81 24.03
C ALA A 963 14.80 39.43 23.37
N ALA A 964 15.13 39.38 22.06
CA ALA A 964 15.22 38.15 21.27
C ALA A 964 16.66 37.89 20.76
N GLY A 965 17.31 36.91 21.37
CA GLY A 965 18.66 36.45 21.01
C GLY A 965 18.69 35.39 19.89
N GLY A 966 19.79 35.36 19.13
CA GLY A 966 20.08 34.34 18.12
C GLY A 966 19.43 34.58 16.75
N TYR A 967 19.41 33.52 15.93
CA TYR A 967 18.83 33.51 14.58
C TYR A 967 17.48 32.81 14.53
N PHE A 968 16.64 33.21 13.57
CA PHE A 968 15.28 32.73 13.37
C PHE A 968 15.05 32.27 11.93
N ASP A 969 14.34 31.15 11.76
CA ASP A 969 13.98 30.63 10.44
C ASP A 969 12.84 31.44 9.83
N THR A 970 11.99 32.02 10.68
CA THR A 970 10.91 32.92 10.26
C THR A 970 10.73 34.03 11.28
N ILE A 971 10.58 35.26 10.78
CA ILE A 971 10.17 36.42 11.55
C ILE A 971 8.80 36.86 11.02
N LEU A 972 7.83 36.94 11.93
CA LEU A 972 6.49 37.47 11.69
C LEU A 972 6.41 38.85 12.34
N ALA A 973 5.70 39.79 11.72
CA ALA A 973 5.43 41.08 12.35
C ALA A 973 4.04 41.61 11.98
N ASN A 974 3.27 41.99 13.00
CA ASN A 974 2.09 42.84 12.87
C ASN A 974 2.32 44.16 13.65
N PRO A 975 3.18 45.06 13.13
CA PRO A 975 3.55 46.26 13.86
C PRO A 975 2.45 47.34 13.83
N PRO A 976 2.54 48.38 14.66
CA PRO A 976 1.82 49.63 14.44
C PRO A 976 2.28 50.27 13.11
N PHE A 977 1.35 50.49 12.18
CA PHE A 977 1.66 50.93 10.81
C PHE A 977 0.79 52.07 10.27
N VAL A 978 -0.19 52.58 11.04
CA VAL A 978 -1.11 53.62 10.55
C VAL A 978 -0.40 54.98 10.55
N PRO A 979 -0.32 55.69 9.41
CA PRO A 979 0.14 57.07 9.36
C PRO A 979 -0.77 57.98 10.20
N SER A 980 -0.27 58.52 11.30
CA SER A 980 -1.11 59.17 12.32
C SER A 980 -0.54 60.53 12.76
N PRO A 981 -1.40 61.56 12.96
CA PRO A 981 -0.97 62.85 13.50
C PRO A 981 -0.59 62.80 14.99
N SER A 982 -0.88 61.69 15.69
CA SER A 982 -0.59 61.47 17.11
C SER A 982 0.19 60.17 17.33
N GLN A 983 0.79 60.02 18.51
CA GLN A 983 1.39 58.74 18.97
C GLN A 983 0.68 58.20 20.23
N GLU A 984 -0.56 58.61 20.48
CA GLU A 984 -1.32 58.23 21.66
C GLU A 984 -1.73 56.75 21.65
N CYS A 985 -1.81 56.12 20.47
CA CYS A 985 -2.29 54.75 20.31
C CYS A 985 -1.15 53.81 19.91
N CYS A 986 -0.38 53.30 20.87
CA CYS A 986 0.86 52.57 20.65
C CYS A 986 0.71 51.28 19.81
N PHE A 987 -0.47 50.67 19.75
CA PHE A 987 -0.73 49.48 18.92
C PHE A 987 -1.11 49.79 17.46
N ARG A 988 -1.41 51.06 17.13
CA ARG A 988 -1.94 51.49 15.83
C ARG A 988 -0.99 52.47 15.12
N ASP A 989 -0.53 53.48 15.85
CA ASP A 989 0.15 54.65 15.30
C ASP A 989 1.60 54.30 14.90
N GLY A 990 1.89 54.29 13.59
CA GLY A 990 3.21 54.00 13.03
C GLY A 990 4.11 55.24 12.86
N GLY A 991 3.79 56.35 13.53
CA GLY A 991 4.37 57.67 13.32
C GLY A 991 3.66 58.49 12.24
N MET A 992 4.12 59.73 11.98
CA MET A 992 3.45 60.65 11.04
C MET A 992 3.35 60.07 9.63
N GLY A 993 4.38 59.33 9.20
CA GLY A 993 4.42 58.65 7.90
C GLY A 993 4.07 57.14 7.93
N GLY A 994 3.81 56.55 9.10
CA GLY A 994 3.42 55.14 9.26
C GLY A 994 4.51 54.08 9.06
N GLU A 995 5.66 54.43 8.45
CA GLU A 995 6.67 53.45 8.00
C GLU A 995 7.95 53.38 8.88
N GLU A 996 8.03 54.15 9.97
CA GLU A 996 9.26 54.24 10.80
C GLU A 996 9.61 52.90 11.47
N ILE A 997 8.62 52.28 12.12
CA ILE A 997 8.77 50.96 12.76
C ILE A 997 8.98 49.89 11.69
N LEU A 998 8.25 49.97 10.57
CA LEU A 998 8.36 49.05 9.45
C LEU A 998 9.79 49.00 8.88
N ALA A 999 10.39 50.17 8.62
CA ALA A 999 11.75 50.27 8.11
C ALA A 999 12.76 49.63 9.07
N ARG A 1000 12.64 49.89 10.38
CA ARG A 1000 13.50 49.28 11.40
C ARG A 1000 13.37 47.77 11.44
N ILE A 1001 12.14 47.24 11.42
CA ILE A 1001 11.89 45.78 11.39
C ILE A 1001 12.61 45.16 10.20
N ILE A 1002 12.44 45.71 8.99
CA ILE A 1002 13.05 45.17 7.76
C ILE A 1002 14.58 45.26 7.83
N THR A 1003 15.13 46.40 8.26
CA THR A 1003 16.58 46.61 8.34
C THR A 1003 17.25 45.67 9.33
N GLU A 1004 16.71 45.54 10.54
CA GLU A 1004 17.32 44.73 11.59
C GLU A 1004 17.10 43.22 11.36
N SER A 1005 16.02 42.82 10.68
CA SER A 1005 15.69 41.41 10.39
C SER A 1005 16.81 40.66 9.66
N ALA A 1006 17.51 41.35 8.75
CA ALA A 1006 18.56 40.77 7.93
C ALA A 1006 19.69 40.12 8.75
N ASN A 1007 19.98 40.65 9.93
CA ASN A 1007 21.02 40.14 10.84
C ASN A 1007 20.48 39.12 11.85
N LYS A 1008 19.18 38.85 11.83
CA LYS A 1008 18.47 37.97 12.77
C LYS A 1008 17.88 36.74 12.09
N LEU A 1009 17.87 36.68 10.77
CA LEU A 1009 17.43 35.50 10.02
C LEU A 1009 18.53 34.45 9.90
N SER A 1010 18.14 33.17 9.99
CA SER A 1010 19.01 32.06 9.63
C SER A 1010 19.28 32.04 8.11
N PRO A 1011 20.25 31.25 7.62
CA PRO A 1011 20.40 31.05 6.18
C PRO A 1011 19.09 30.54 5.56
N GLN A 1012 18.58 31.22 4.52
CA GLN A 1012 17.26 31.00 3.93
C GLN A 1012 16.06 31.37 4.82
N GLY A 1013 16.30 32.17 5.87
CA GLY A 1013 15.27 32.70 6.73
C GLY A 1013 14.32 33.65 6.00
N ARG A 1014 13.14 33.83 6.59
CA ARG A 1014 12.01 34.51 5.95
C ARG A 1014 11.41 35.57 6.87
N LEU A 1015 10.99 36.69 6.30
CA LEU A 1015 10.32 37.78 6.99
C LEU A 1015 8.95 38.01 6.36
N PHE A 1016 7.89 37.97 7.18
CA PHE A 1016 6.52 38.20 6.74
C PHE A 1016 5.87 39.27 7.60
N ILE A 1017 5.43 40.36 6.96
CA ILE A 1017 4.90 41.54 7.63
C ILE A 1017 3.55 41.89 7.03
N VAL A 1018 2.59 42.24 7.87
CA VAL A 1018 1.36 42.94 7.46
C VAL A 1018 1.50 44.43 7.77
N THR A 1019 1.09 45.30 6.86
CA THR A 1019 1.27 46.76 7.01
C THR A 1019 0.31 47.56 6.13
N ASP A 1020 0.17 48.84 6.44
CA ASP A 1020 -0.24 49.84 5.46
C ASP A 1020 0.96 50.18 4.56
N LEU A 1021 0.78 50.07 3.25
CA LEU A 1021 1.75 50.37 2.19
C LEU A 1021 1.53 51.81 1.71
N VAL A 1022 2.43 52.71 2.08
CA VAL A 1022 2.40 54.13 1.69
C VAL A 1022 3.10 54.35 0.36
N ASN A 1023 2.40 54.93 -0.62
CA ASN A 1023 2.93 55.21 -1.96
C ASN A 1023 3.54 53.94 -2.61
N LEU A 1024 2.70 52.94 -2.89
CA LEU A 1024 3.09 51.59 -3.36
C LEU A 1024 4.16 51.58 -4.47
N GLN A 1025 4.14 52.55 -5.37
CA GLN A 1025 5.10 52.68 -6.48
C GLN A 1025 6.57 52.83 -6.02
N GLU A 1026 6.80 53.24 -4.76
CA GLU A 1026 8.13 53.47 -4.22
C GLU A 1026 8.74 52.22 -3.54
N TYR A 1027 7.98 51.14 -3.38
CA TYR A 1027 8.38 49.99 -2.55
C TYR A 1027 9.57 49.19 -3.07
N GLU A 1028 9.80 49.16 -4.39
CA GLU A 1028 11.02 48.54 -4.92
C GLU A 1028 12.28 49.26 -4.41
N SER A 1029 12.25 50.59 -4.43
CA SER A 1029 13.34 51.45 -3.94
C SER A 1029 13.45 51.39 -2.42
N LYS A 1030 12.32 51.53 -1.70
CA LYS A 1030 12.27 51.47 -0.23
C LYS A 1030 12.83 50.15 0.29
N LEU A 1031 12.38 49.01 -0.25
CA LEU A 1031 12.90 47.70 0.13
C LEU A 1031 14.34 47.48 -0.36
N GLY A 1032 14.81 48.18 -1.39
CA GLY A 1032 16.22 48.21 -1.77
C GLY A 1032 17.10 48.91 -0.74
N GLN A 1033 16.58 49.94 -0.08
CA GLN A 1033 17.28 50.71 0.96
C GLN A 1033 17.19 50.07 2.34
N TRP A 1034 16.01 49.61 2.75
CA TRP A 1034 15.78 49.08 4.09
C TRP A 1034 16.36 47.67 4.26
N TRP A 1035 16.27 46.82 3.24
CA TRP A 1035 16.81 45.46 3.32
C TRP A 1035 18.34 45.49 3.26
N GLN A 1036 18.98 45.27 4.40
CA GLN A 1036 20.44 45.18 4.52
C GLN A 1036 20.96 43.73 4.44
N GLY A 1037 20.10 42.77 4.08
CA GLY A 1037 20.49 41.39 3.86
C GLY A 1037 21.10 41.17 2.48
N GLY A 1038 21.63 39.96 2.25
CA GLY A 1038 22.09 39.53 0.92
C GLY A 1038 20.93 39.40 -0.10
N SER A 1039 21.17 38.65 -1.17
CA SER A 1039 20.13 38.37 -2.17
C SER A 1039 18.85 37.81 -1.52
N ALA A 1040 17.70 38.36 -1.90
CA ALA A 1040 16.40 37.93 -1.39
C ALA A 1040 15.31 38.10 -2.47
N HIS A 1041 14.32 37.22 -2.45
CA HIS A 1041 13.07 37.40 -3.20
C HIS A 1041 12.09 38.19 -2.32
N LYS A 1042 11.59 39.31 -2.87
CA LYS A 1042 10.71 40.27 -2.20
C LYS A 1042 9.37 40.28 -2.94
N LEU A 1043 8.30 39.96 -2.23
CA LEU A 1043 6.93 39.98 -2.75
C LEU A 1043 6.10 40.96 -1.91
N VAL A 1044 5.47 41.91 -2.58
CA VAL A 1044 4.49 42.82 -1.99
C VAL A 1044 3.11 42.43 -2.49
N LEU A 1045 2.22 42.10 -1.56
CA LEU A 1045 0.81 41.84 -1.85
C LEU A 1045 0.01 43.07 -1.42
N ASN A 1046 -0.77 43.65 -2.31
CA ASN A 1046 -1.53 44.87 -2.04
C ASN A 1046 -3.03 44.72 -2.32
N THR A 1047 -3.82 45.60 -1.73
CA THR A 1047 -5.25 45.80 -1.99
C THR A 1047 -5.46 47.22 -2.57
N ALA A 1048 -6.69 47.69 -2.74
CA ALA A 1048 -6.94 49.00 -3.38
C ALA A 1048 -6.55 50.24 -2.55
N ASP A 1049 -6.21 51.30 -3.30
CA ASP A 1049 -5.77 52.61 -2.79
C ASP A 1049 -6.88 53.31 -1.99
N ARG A 1050 -6.49 53.85 -0.83
CA ARG A 1050 -7.25 54.89 -0.13
C ARG A 1050 -6.57 56.23 -0.36
N ASN A 1051 -7.36 57.19 -0.87
CA ASN A 1051 -6.97 58.59 -0.90
C ASN A 1051 -7.14 59.23 0.49
N ASP A 1052 -6.78 60.51 0.59
CA ASP A 1052 -6.85 61.31 1.81
C ASP A 1052 -8.20 61.19 2.55
N ILE A 1053 -9.34 61.26 1.86
CA ILE A 1053 -10.67 61.14 2.48
C ILE A 1053 -10.97 59.70 2.91
N LEU A 1054 -10.80 58.73 2.01
CA LEU A 1054 -11.11 57.31 2.30
C LEU A 1054 -10.23 56.74 3.42
N PHE A 1055 -9.01 57.28 3.57
CA PHE A 1055 -8.12 56.95 4.66
C PHE A 1055 -8.49 57.67 5.96
N SER A 1056 -8.69 59.00 5.92
CA SER A 1056 -8.81 59.81 7.14
C SER A 1056 -10.15 59.65 7.86
N VAL A 1057 -11.27 59.55 7.13
CA VAL A 1057 -12.63 59.53 7.71
C VAL A 1057 -12.80 58.45 8.79
N PRO A 1058 -12.42 57.18 8.54
CA PRO A 1058 -12.51 56.16 9.57
C PRO A 1058 -11.80 56.51 10.87
N HIS A 1059 -10.66 57.21 10.85
CA HIS A 1059 -9.86 57.48 12.03
C HIS A 1059 -10.33 58.68 12.87
N CYS A 1060 -11.36 59.40 12.42
CA CYS A 1060 -11.82 60.64 13.05
C CYS A 1060 -12.92 60.44 14.09
N HIS A 1061 -13.55 59.26 14.14
CA HIS A 1061 -14.70 58.99 15.01
C HIS A 1061 -14.30 58.67 16.46
N THR A 1062 -15.13 59.09 17.42
CA THR A 1062 -15.03 58.71 18.84
C THR A 1062 -16.34 58.10 19.34
N ALA A 1063 -16.26 57.15 20.27
CA ALA A 1063 -17.39 56.32 20.71
C ALA A 1063 -18.54 57.10 21.38
N PHE A 1064 -18.30 58.24 22.06
CA PHE A 1064 -19.34 59.00 22.77
C PHE A 1064 -19.22 60.51 22.60
N ASN A 1065 -20.38 61.19 22.60
CA ASN A 1065 -20.54 62.64 22.73
C ASN A 1065 -19.70 63.50 21.77
N GLN A 1066 -19.30 62.96 20.61
CA GLN A 1066 -18.59 63.70 19.59
C GLN A 1066 -19.53 64.70 18.93
N THR A 1067 -19.23 65.99 19.05
CA THR A 1067 -19.94 67.01 18.26
C THR A 1067 -19.43 66.99 16.81
N LEU A 1068 -20.25 67.46 15.88
CA LEU A 1068 -19.84 67.63 14.48
C LEU A 1068 -18.59 68.53 14.35
N GLU A 1069 -18.47 69.55 15.21
CA GLU A 1069 -17.31 70.44 15.27
C GLU A 1069 -16.04 69.68 15.69
N GLN A 1070 -16.11 68.86 16.74
CA GLN A 1070 -14.99 68.03 17.17
C GLN A 1070 -14.57 67.00 16.12
N TYR A 1071 -15.54 66.40 15.43
CA TYR A 1071 -15.27 65.51 14.30
C TYR A 1071 -14.52 66.24 13.17
N ASN A 1072 -15.00 67.43 12.77
CA ASN A 1072 -14.37 68.21 11.71
C ASN A 1072 -12.96 68.68 12.08
N ILE A 1073 -12.70 69.03 13.35
CA ILE A 1073 -11.35 69.36 13.83
C ILE A 1073 -10.42 68.17 13.65
N LYS A 1074 -10.85 66.97 14.09
CA LYS A 1074 -10.07 65.74 13.91
C LYS A 1074 -9.85 65.43 12.43
N LEU A 1075 -10.89 65.54 11.60
CA LEU A 1075 -10.77 65.30 10.16
C LEU A 1075 -9.75 66.23 9.51
N ASN A 1076 -9.75 67.52 9.85
CA ASN A 1076 -8.74 68.45 9.36
C ASN A 1076 -7.33 68.05 9.80
N GLN A 1077 -7.13 67.63 11.05
CA GLN A 1077 -5.81 67.17 11.53
C GLN A 1077 -5.30 65.96 10.75
N TRP A 1078 -6.16 64.98 10.48
CA TRP A 1078 -5.79 63.79 9.70
C TRP A 1078 -5.48 64.13 8.23
N LEU A 1079 -6.29 65.00 7.61
CA LEU A 1079 -6.05 65.48 6.24
C LEU A 1079 -4.76 66.31 6.14
N GLU A 1080 -4.52 67.22 7.10
CA GLU A 1080 -3.29 68.01 7.18
C GLU A 1080 -2.07 67.12 7.30
N ASN A 1081 -2.08 66.11 8.18
CA ASN A 1081 -1.00 65.14 8.28
C ASN A 1081 -0.78 64.40 6.95
N PHE A 1082 -1.85 63.95 6.29
CA PHE A 1082 -1.77 63.25 5.00
C PHE A 1082 -1.08 64.10 3.94
N HIS A 1083 -1.43 65.39 3.85
CA HIS A 1083 -0.87 66.31 2.87
C HIS A 1083 0.55 66.77 3.24
N SER A 1084 0.82 67.11 4.52
CA SER A 1084 2.10 67.67 4.96
C SER A 1084 3.24 66.66 4.96
N THR A 1085 2.92 65.37 5.12
CA THR A 1085 3.90 64.26 5.07
C THR A 1085 4.09 63.70 3.66
N GLY A 1086 3.37 64.23 2.65
CA GLY A 1086 3.52 63.84 1.25
C GLY A 1086 2.90 62.50 0.89
N LEU A 1087 1.90 62.02 1.65
CA LEU A 1087 1.16 60.81 1.31
C LEU A 1087 0.32 61.06 0.05
N LYS A 1088 0.38 60.14 -0.90
CA LYS A 1088 -0.47 60.18 -2.12
C LYS A 1088 -1.56 59.12 -2.08
N ALA A 1089 -1.23 57.93 -1.57
CA ALA A 1089 -2.16 56.83 -1.38
C ALA A 1089 -1.66 55.88 -0.29
N VAL A 1090 -2.61 55.26 0.43
CA VAL A 1090 -2.33 54.26 1.47
C VAL A 1090 -3.10 52.97 1.18
N ASN A 1091 -2.37 51.88 1.00
CA ASN A 1091 -2.92 50.54 0.72
C ASN A 1091 -2.79 49.63 1.92
N PHE A 1092 -3.71 48.71 2.12
CA PHE A 1092 -3.49 47.61 3.06
C PHE A 1092 -2.75 46.47 2.35
N GLY A 1093 -1.75 45.84 2.96
CA GLY A 1093 -1.00 44.77 2.30
C GLY A 1093 0.03 44.02 3.14
N TYR A 1094 0.84 43.23 2.45
CA TYR A 1094 1.81 42.31 3.04
C TYR A 1094 3.16 42.42 2.35
N ILE A 1095 4.24 42.40 3.14
CA ILE A 1095 5.62 42.39 2.66
C ILE A 1095 6.23 41.05 3.04
N LEU A 1096 6.68 40.31 2.04
CA LEU A 1096 7.19 38.96 2.20
C LEU A 1096 8.60 38.90 1.61
N ILE A 1097 9.59 38.63 2.45
CA ILE A 1097 11.00 38.58 2.07
C ILE A 1097 11.55 37.18 2.39
N CYS A 1098 12.04 36.48 1.37
CA CYS A 1098 12.71 35.19 1.53
C CYS A 1098 14.18 35.35 1.14
N GLN A 1099 15.10 35.15 2.10
CA GLN A 1099 16.52 35.20 1.84
C GLN A 1099 16.94 34.02 0.97
N VAL A 1100 17.84 34.25 0.01
CA VAL A 1100 18.38 33.20 -0.87
C VAL A 1100 19.90 33.16 -0.80
N GLY A 1101 20.51 32.08 -1.30
CA GLY A 1101 21.96 31.93 -1.34
C GLY A 1101 22.63 33.00 -2.20
N ALA A 1102 23.91 33.28 -1.94
CA ALA A 1102 24.69 34.30 -2.66
C ALA A 1102 24.81 34.06 -4.18
N THR A 1103 24.53 32.84 -4.64
CA THR A 1103 24.51 32.45 -6.05
C THR A 1103 23.24 32.88 -6.80
N HIS A 1104 22.19 33.28 -6.09
CA HIS A 1104 20.90 33.66 -6.65
C HIS A 1104 20.77 35.17 -6.84
N LYS A 1105 20.02 35.59 -7.86
CA LYS A 1105 19.70 37.01 -8.10
C LYS A 1105 18.40 37.32 -7.36
N GLY A 1106 18.47 38.13 -6.31
CA GLY A 1106 17.26 38.61 -5.62
C GLY A 1106 16.26 39.27 -6.58
N SER A 1107 14.99 39.32 -6.19
CA SER A 1107 13.92 39.85 -7.05
C SER A 1107 12.90 40.67 -6.27
N TYR A 1108 12.18 41.55 -6.97
CA TYR A 1108 11.03 42.28 -6.45
C TYR A 1108 9.81 42.02 -7.34
N TYR A 1109 8.64 41.84 -6.72
CA TYR A 1109 7.36 41.83 -7.42
C TYR A 1109 6.26 42.39 -6.52
N SER A 1110 5.35 43.16 -7.11
CA SER A 1110 4.14 43.62 -6.45
C SER A 1110 2.92 43.15 -7.22
N ARG A 1111 1.89 42.68 -6.50
CA ARG A 1111 0.63 42.23 -7.09
C ARG A 1111 -0.57 42.57 -6.23
N THR A 1112 -1.69 42.78 -6.90
CA THR A 1112 -2.97 42.99 -6.26
C THR A 1112 -3.58 41.65 -5.86
N ILE A 1113 -4.19 41.59 -4.67
CA ILE A 1113 -4.96 40.45 -4.18
C ILE A 1113 -6.28 40.94 -3.59
N HIS A 1114 -7.23 40.03 -3.36
CA HIS A 1114 -8.31 40.31 -2.41
C HIS A 1114 -7.77 40.16 -1.00
N ASN A 1115 -8.30 40.93 -0.04
CA ASN A 1115 -7.88 40.76 1.35
C ASN A 1115 -8.18 39.30 1.78
N PRO A 1116 -7.17 38.54 2.27
CA PRO A 1116 -7.35 37.13 2.61
C PRO A 1116 -8.38 36.97 3.73
N ASN A 1117 -9.50 36.31 3.41
CA ASN A 1117 -10.51 35.85 4.36
C ASN A 1117 -10.46 34.32 4.56
N GLN A 1118 -9.46 33.68 3.95
CA GLN A 1118 -9.15 32.26 4.03
C GLN A 1118 -7.67 32.07 3.67
N PRO A 1119 -7.07 30.92 4.01
CA PRO A 1119 -5.65 30.65 3.76
C PRO A 1119 -5.24 30.80 2.29
N ILE A 1120 -4.17 31.57 2.03
CA ILE A 1120 -3.45 31.69 0.74
C ILE A 1120 -1.96 31.35 0.85
N HIS A 1121 -1.50 30.93 2.04
CA HIS A 1121 -0.09 30.71 2.34
C HIS A 1121 0.54 29.62 1.45
N GLN A 1122 -0.25 28.69 0.91
CA GLN A 1122 0.22 27.68 -0.05
C GLN A 1122 0.58 28.33 -1.40
N GLN A 1123 -0.25 29.25 -1.89
CA GLN A 1123 0.02 29.99 -3.13
C GLN A 1123 1.24 30.91 -2.97
N VAL A 1124 1.42 31.50 -1.78
CA VAL A 1124 2.62 32.29 -1.45
C VAL A 1124 3.87 31.41 -1.39
N GLN A 1125 3.79 30.25 -0.74
CA GLN A 1125 4.87 29.27 -0.71
C GLN A 1125 5.23 28.80 -2.14
N GLU A 1126 4.22 28.52 -2.95
CA GLU A 1126 4.39 28.13 -4.35
C GLU A 1126 5.04 29.23 -5.17
N TYR A 1127 4.67 30.50 -4.98
CA TYR A 1127 5.35 31.62 -5.62
C TYR A 1127 6.86 31.60 -5.37
N PHE A 1128 7.30 31.44 -4.12
CA PHE A 1128 8.74 31.39 -3.81
C PHE A 1128 9.42 30.15 -4.39
N ARG A 1129 8.73 29.00 -4.40
CA ARG A 1129 9.23 27.77 -5.06
C ARG A 1129 9.41 27.97 -6.56
N GLN A 1130 8.43 28.57 -7.23
CA GLN A 1130 8.49 28.88 -8.66
C GLN A 1130 9.62 29.86 -8.99
N ARG A 1131 9.89 30.85 -8.13
CA ARG A 1131 11.04 31.74 -8.26
C ARG A 1131 12.36 30.97 -8.26
N GLN A 1132 12.51 30.04 -7.33
CA GLN A 1132 13.70 29.22 -7.23
C GLN A 1132 13.87 28.32 -8.47
N LEU A 1133 12.80 27.64 -8.91
CA LEU A 1133 12.82 26.79 -10.11
C LEU A 1133 13.24 27.56 -11.37
N LEU A 1134 12.81 28.81 -11.51
CA LEU A 1134 13.16 29.66 -12.65
C LEU A 1134 14.66 29.96 -12.73
N GLU A 1135 15.41 29.74 -11.65
CA GLU A 1135 16.86 29.96 -11.56
C GLU A 1135 17.66 28.66 -11.54
N GLU A 1136 17.00 27.49 -11.53
CA GLU A 1136 17.65 26.18 -11.52
C GLU A 1136 18.21 25.80 -12.90
N GLN A 1137 19.36 25.11 -12.90
CA GLN A 1137 20.00 24.65 -14.14
C GLN A 1137 19.17 23.59 -14.89
N GLN A 1138 18.24 22.91 -14.21
CA GLN A 1138 17.40 21.83 -14.75
C GLN A 1138 15.98 22.27 -15.09
N ILE A 1139 15.71 23.57 -15.16
CA ILE A 1139 14.39 24.12 -15.53
C ILE A 1139 13.83 23.50 -16.82
N ASP A 1140 14.71 23.13 -17.74
CA ASP A 1140 14.39 22.50 -19.01
C ASP A 1140 13.60 21.20 -18.90
N ASP A 1141 13.66 20.53 -17.73
CA ASP A 1141 12.94 19.29 -17.45
C ASP A 1141 11.50 19.46 -16.95
N TYR A 1142 11.09 20.68 -16.62
CA TYR A 1142 9.76 20.98 -16.10
C TYR A 1142 8.73 21.25 -17.20
N PHE A 1143 7.45 21.08 -16.87
CA PHE A 1143 6.31 21.35 -17.73
C PHE A 1143 5.54 22.58 -17.26
N LEU A 1144 4.98 23.34 -18.21
CA LEU A 1144 4.11 24.48 -17.94
C LEU A 1144 2.67 24.01 -17.71
N ALA A 1145 2.06 24.40 -16.60
CA ALA A 1145 0.66 24.10 -16.29
C ALA A 1145 -0.11 25.37 -15.90
N LEU A 1146 -1.42 25.38 -16.19
CA LEU A 1146 -2.34 26.43 -15.73
C LEU A 1146 -2.79 26.13 -14.30
N SER A 1147 -2.84 27.16 -13.44
CA SER A 1147 -3.30 27.01 -12.06
C SER A 1147 -4.68 26.33 -11.98
N PRO A 1148 -4.85 25.30 -11.13
CA PRO A 1148 -6.12 24.58 -11.00
C PRO A 1148 -7.23 25.44 -10.37
N ASP A 1149 -6.91 26.59 -9.78
CA ASP A 1149 -7.85 27.50 -9.12
C ASP A 1149 -8.54 28.50 -10.08
N LEU A 1150 -8.02 28.63 -11.31
CA LEU A 1150 -8.46 29.65 -12.26
C LEU A 1150 -9.53 29.12 -13.23
N ARG A 1151 -10.49 29.97 -13.57
CA ARG A 1151 -11.60 29.67 -14.49
C ARG A 1151 -11.75 30.81 -15.50
N PHE A 1152 -12.19 30.46 -16.70
CA PHE A 1152 -12.54 31.43 -17.73
C PHE A 1152 -14.01 31.84 -17.62
N ARG A 1153 -14.29 33.14 -17.73
CA ARG A 1153 -15.63 33.71 -17.91
C ARG A 1153 -15.67 34.40 -19.27
N LEU A 1154 -16.70 34.08 -20.05
CA LEU A 1154 -16.95 34.68 -21.35
C LEU A 1154 -18.30 35.37 -21.33
N GLU A 1155 -18.32 36.69 -21.46
CA GLU A 1155 -19.54 37.47 -21.60
C GLU A 1155 -19.59 38.10 -22.98
N THR A 1156 -20.74 38.00 -23.65
CA THR A 1156 -20.96 38.64 -24.95
C THR A 1156 -21.93 39.77 -24.76
N ASN A 1157 -21.53 40.99 -25.12
CA ASN A 1157 -22.42 42.13 -25.07
C ASN A 1157 -23.59 41.92 -26.05
N PRO A 1158 -24.84 41.85 -25.57
CA PRO A 1158 -26.00 41.54 -26.42
C PRO A 1158 -26.35 42.64 -27.43
N ARG A 1159 -25.77 43.85 -27.30
CA ARG A 1159 -25.99 44.98 -28.22
C ARG A 1159 -24.87 45.17 -29.24
N THR A 1160 -23.61 45.01 -28.83
CA THR A 1160 -22.44 45.23 -29.72
C THR A 1160 -21.88 43.95 -30.31
N GLY A 1161 -22.22 42.78 -29.75
CA GLY A 1161 -21.65 41.49 -30.13
C GLY A 1161 -20.20 41.27 -29.69
N GLU A 1162 -19.59 42.27 -29.02
CA GLU A 1162 -18.22 42.19 -28.51
C GLU A 1162 -18.12 41.17 -27.37
N ARG A 1163 -17.03 40.40 -27.37
CA ARG A 1163 -16.73 39.39 -26.35
C ARG A 1163 -15.75 39.94 -25.34
N GLN A 1164 -16.13 39.90 -24.06
CA GLN A 1164 -15.25 40.14 -22.92
C GLN A 1164 -14.85 38.80 -22.32
N ILE A 1165 -13.53 38.59 -22.15
CA ILE A 1165 -12.97 37.36 -21.60
C ILE A 1165 -12.22 37.70 -20.33
N GLU A 1166 -12.56 37.00 -19.24
CA GLU A 1166 -11.94 37.19 -17.95
C GLU A 1166 -11.41 35.86 -17.42
N LEU A 1167 -10.25 35.92 -16.77
CA LEU A 1167 -9.72 34.85 -15.94
C LEU A 1167 -9.98 35.22 -14.47
N PHE A 1168 -10.60 34.35 -13.70
CA PHE A 1168 -10.92 34.64 -12.30
C PHE A 1168 -10.85 33.38 -11.45
N SER A 1169 -10.77 33.53 -10.13
CA SER A 1169 -10.99 32.43 -9.19
C SER A 1169 -12.24 32.70 -8.35
N PRO A 1170 -13.21 31.76 -8.26
CA PRO A 1170 -14.44 31.98 -7.50
C PRO A 1170 -14.19 32.02 -5.99
N ASN A 1171 -13.22 31.25 -5.50
CA ASN A 1171 -13.01 30.99 -4.08
C ASN A 1171 -11.53 31.01 -3.72
N ASN A 1172 -10.70 31.90 -4.28
CA ASN A 1172 -9.31 32.06 -3.87
C ASN A 1172 -8.89 33.54 -3.90
N PRO A 1173 -8.74 34.22 -2.74
CA PRO A 1173 -8.46 35.65 -2.68
C PRO A 1173 -7.04 36.00 -3.15
N TYR A 1174 -6.16 35.01 -3.38
CA TYR A 1174 -4.85 35.23 -4.00
C TYR A 1174 -4.98 35.77 -5.43
N PHE A 1175 -6.04 35.42 -6.16
CA PHE A 1175 -6.28 35.83 -7.54
C PHE A 1175 -7.30 36.95 -7.62
N THR A 1176 -7.05 37.95 -8.45
CA THR A 1176 -8.06 38.94 -8.85
C THR A 1176 -8.85 38.44 -10.05
N THR A 1177 -9.72 39.29 -10.59
CA THR A 1177 -10.21 39.14 -11.96
C THR A 1177 -9.19 39.73 -12.93
N TYR A 1178 -8.92 39.02 -14.02
CA TYR A 1178 -8.01 39.43 -15.07
C TYR A 1178 -8.75 39.50 -16.42
N PRO A 1179 -9.06 40.69 -16.95
CA PRO A 1179 -9.44 40.86 -18.34
C PRO A 1179 -8.28 40.43 -19.24
N ILE A 1180 -8.57 39.54 -20.18
CA ILE A 1180 -7.58 38.98 -21.11
C ILE A 1180 -8.01 39.15 -22.56
N SER A 1181 -7.03 39.30 -23.46
CA SER A 1181 -7.31 39.27 -24.89
C SER A 1181 -7.67 37.86 -25.37
N GLU A 1182 -8.37 37.79 -26.51
CA GLU A 1182 -8.66 36.52 -27.20
C GLU A 1182 -7.38 35.71 -27.49
N GLN A 1183 -6.25 36.39 -27.80
CA GLN A 1183 -4.95 35.73 -27.99
C GLN A 1183 -4.42 35.10 -26.69
N MET A 1184 -4.53 35.81 -25.54
CA MET A 1184 -4.11 35.28 -24.24
C MET A 1184 -4.99 34.11 -23.79
N TYR A 1185 -6.30 34.19 -24.05
CA TYR A 1185 -7.22 33.08 -23.79
C TYR A 1185 -6.80 31.80 -24.52
N ARG A 1186 -6.50 31.90 -25.83
CA ARG A 1186 -6.03 30.75 -26.62
C ARG A 1186 -4.70 30.19 -26.11
N LEU A 1187 -3.75 31.07 -25.78
CA LEU A 1187 -2.46 30.67 -25.20
C LEU A 1187 -2.64 29.83 -23.93
N LEU A 1188 -3.42 30.31 -22.97
CA LEU A 1188 -3.66 29.62 -21.70
C LEU A 1188 -4.44 28.31 -21.90
N GLN A 1189 -5.37 28.26 -22.85
CA GLN A 1189 -6.06 27.03 -23.21
C GLN A 1189 -5.12 25.99 -23.82
N ASP A 1190 -4.19 26.42 -24.67
CA ASP A 1190 -3.21 25.53 -25.30
C ASP A 1190 -2.24 24.99 -24.26
N ILE A 1191 -1.74 25.83 -23.35
CA ILE A 1191 -0.90 25.37 -22.23
C ILE A 1191 -1.68 24.40 -21.33
N ASN A 1192 -2.93 24.71 -20.98
CA ASN A 1192 -3.74 23.84 -20.13
C ASN A 1192 -4.02 22.46 -20.77
N LYS A 1193 -4.11 22.39 -22.11
CA LYS A 1193 -4.34 21.14 -22.84
C LYS A 1193 -3.06 20.35 -23.08
N CYS A 1194 -1.97 21.04 -23.41
CA CYS A 1194 -0.76 20.41 -23.92
C CYS A 1194 0.34 20.26 -22.87
N GLN A 1195 0.27 21.04 -21.78
CA GLN A 1195 1.26 21.12 -20.70
C GLN A 1195 2.71 21.03 -21.21
N PRO A 1196 3.14 21.97 -22.07
CA PRO A 1196 4.38 21.80 -22.82
C PRO A 1196 5.61 21.87 -21.91
N LYS A 1197 6.66 21.11 -22.28
CA LYS A 1197 7.96 21.14 -21.60
C LYS A 1197 8.60 22.53 -21.76
N TRP A 1198 9.18 23.07 -20.69
CA TRP A 1198 9.78 24.41 -20.66
C TRP A 1198 10.79 24.59 -21.80
N ALA A 1199 11.75 23.67 -21.93
CA ALA A 1199 12.79 23.71 -22.97
C ALA A 1199 12.26 23.81 -24.41
N ALA A 1200 11.07 23.27 -24.65
CA ALA A 1200 10.45 23.25 -25.97
C ALA A 1200 9.56 24.46 -26.25
N TYR A 1201 9.15 25.19 -25.20
CA TYR A 1201 8.08 26.20 -25.29
C TYR A 1201 8.52 27.61 -24.91
N ALA A 1202 9.43 27.72 -23.94
CA ALA A 1202 10.02 28.98 -23.54
C ALA A 1202 11.14 29.34 -24.53
N THR A 1203 10.93 30.43 -25.26
CA THR A 1203 11.86 30.99 -26.24
C THR A 1203 12.20 32.42 -25.87
N ALA A 1204 13.27 32.97 -26.43
CA ALA A 1204 13.65 34.36 -26.22
C ALA A 1204 12.54 35.38 -26.57
N ILE A 1205 11.52 34.97 -27.36
CA ILE A 1205 10.41 35.85 -27.78
C ILE A 1205 9.30 35.90 -26.73
N ASN A 1206 8.98 34.78 -26.05
CA ASN A 1206 7.81 34.66 -25.17
C ASN A 1206 8.15 34.44 -23.68
N GLN A 1207 9.42 34.22 -23.34
CA GLN A 1207 9.86 33.89 -21.98
C GLN A 1207 9.48 34.96 -20.94
N ASP A 1208 9.59 36.25 -21.28
CA ASP A 1208 9.22 37.33 -20.36
C ASP A 1208 7.74 37.30 -19.98
N TRP A 1209 6.87 36.94 -20.94
CA TRP A 1209 5.43 36.77 -20.69
C TRP A 1209 5.16 35.54 -19.82
N LEU A 1210 5.87 34.43 -20.04
CA LEU A 1210 5.77 33.23 -19.21
C LEU A 1210 6.20 33.53 -17.77
N HIS A 1211 7.33 34.22 -17.57
CA HIS A 1211 7.74 34.69 -16.24
C HIS A 1211 6.66 35.55 -15.58
N LYS A 1212 6.08 36.50 -16.31
CA LYS A 1212 5.02 37.38 -15.79
C LYS A 1212 3.77 36.58 -15.38
N LEU A 1213 3.36 35.57 -16.13
CA LEU A 1213 2.23 34.71 -15.80
C LEU A 1213 2.54 33.80 -14.59
N ILE A 1214 3.78 33.30 -14.47
CA ILE A 1214 4.25 32.53 -13.31
C ILE A 1214 4.30 33.40 -12.05
N TYR A 1215 4.77 34.64 -12.14
CA TYR A 1215 4.77 35.57 -10.99
C TYR A 1215 3.36 35.93 -10.52
N LYS A 1216 2.38 35.92 -11.43
CA LYS A 1216 0.95 36.05 -11.09
C LYS A 1216 0.33 34.75 -10.56
N GLY A 1217 1.06 33.64 -10.56
CA GLY A 1217 0.55 32.32 -10.18
C GLY A 1217 -0.48 31.78 -11.17
N ILE A 1218 -0.59 32.37 -12.37
CA ILE A 1218 -1.52 31.91 -13.41
C ILE A 1218 -0.98 30.63 -14.04
N LEU A 1219 0.32 30.61 -14.30
CA LEU A 1219 1.06 29.42 -14.72
C LEU A 1219 1.99 28.97 -13.59
N TYR A 1220 2.38 27.70 -13.62
CA TYR A 1220 3.42 27.16 -12.76
C TYR A 1220 4.20 26.07 -13.48
N LEU A 1221 5.43 25.83 -13.01
CA LEU A 1221 6.31 24.75 -13.42
C LEU A 1221 6.06 23.51 -12.56
N THR A 1222 5.84 22.37 -13.21
CA THR A 1222 5.64 21.07 -12.57
C THR A 1222 6.57 20.01 -13.15
N SER A 1223 7.06 19.12 -12.28
CA SER A 1223 7.81 17.91 -12.66
C SER A 1223 6.90 16.79 -13.15
N GLU A 1224 5.58 16.90 -12.93
CA GLU A 1224 4.60 15.90 -13.34
C GLU A 1224 4.49 15.84 -14.86
N THR A 1225 4.77 14.67 -15.42
CA THR A 1225 4.61 14.41 -16.85
C THR A 1225 3.13 14.49 -17.24
N PRO A 1226 2.76 15.18 -18.34
CA PRO A 1226 1.37 15.30 -18.76
C PRO A 1226 0.72 13.93 -19.04
N ASN A 1227 -0.51 13.74 -18.56
CA ASN A 1227 -1.30 12.51 -18.77
C ASN A 1227 -1.70 12.23 -20.23
N VAL A 1228 -1.37 13.12 -21.17
CA VAL A 1228 -1.85 13.05 -22.56
C VAL A 1228 -0.69 12.83 -23.52
N ASN A 1229 -0.72 11.70 -24.22
CA ASN A 1229 0.23 11.30 -25.26
C ASN A 1229 -0.02 12.09 -26.55
N MET A 1230 0.21 13.40 -26.53
CA MET A 1230 0.04 14.30 -27.69
C MET A 1230 1.37 14.93 -28.06
N ASN A 1231 2.19 14.17 -28.80
CA ASN A 1231 3.26 14.71 -29.64
C ASN A 1231 2.67 15.52 -30.82
N ARG A 1232 1.88 16.57 -30.56
CA ARG A 1232 1.75 17.65 -31.54
C ARG A 1232 2.93 18.57 -31.33
N ARG A 1233 3.88 18.53 -32.26
CA ARG A 1233 4.88 19.58 -32.47
C ARG A 1233 4.18 20.94 -32.53
N LEU A 1234 4.06 21.63 -31.40
CA LEU A 1234 3.95 23.09 -31.38
C LEU A 1234 5.36 23.61 -31.63
N ASN A 1235 5.83 23.46 -32.87
CA ASN A 1235 7.17 23.86 -33.27
C ASN A 1235 7.31 25.37 -33.45
N ASP A 1236 6.23 26.14 -33.31
CA ASP A 1236 6.30 27.59 -33.32
C ASP A 1236 5.66 28.14 -32.05
N PRO A 1237 6.42 28.89 -31.22
CA PRO A 1237 5.83 29.64 -30.12
C PRO A 1237 4.77 30.60 -30.69
N PRO A 1238 3.57 30.69 -30.08
CA PRO A 1238 2.54 31.61 -30.55
C PRO A 1238 3.06 33.05 -30.53
N SER A 1239 2.68 33.84 -31.53
CA SER A 1239 3.04 35.26 -31.58
C SER A 1239 2.65 35.97 -30.28
N THR A 1240 3.56 36.75 -29.72
CA THR A 1240 3.29 37.61 -28.56
C THR A 1240 2.49 38.86 -28.93
N GLU A 1241 2.23 39.07 -30.23
CA GLU A 1241 1.48 40.21 -30.75
C GLU A 1241 0.00 40.11 -30.37
N GLY A 1242 -0.49 41.11 -29.62
CA GLY A 1242 -1.88 41.16 -29.14
C GLY A 1242 -2.16 40.42 -27.82
N LEU A 1243 -1.15 39.85 -27.16
CA LEU A 1243 -1.29 39.33 -25.79
C LEU A 1243 -1.56 40.49 -24.81
N LYS A 1244 -2.72 40.48 -24.16
CA LYS A 1244 -3.08 41.42 -23.10
C LYS A 1244 -3.65 40.67 -21.91
N ILE A 1245 -3.18 41.05 -20.72
CA ILE A 1245 -3.75 40.65 -19.44
C ILE A 1245 -3.62 41.84 -18.50
N GLU A 1246 -4.75 42.30 -18.00
CA GLU A 1246 -4.85 43.41 -17.06
C GLU A 1246 -5.22 42.85 -15.68
N GLU A 1247 -4.61 43.38 -14.62
CA GLU A 1247 -4.94 43.00 -13.25
C GLU A 1247 -5.88 44.06 -12.69
N LEU A 1248 -7.14 43.68 -12.42
CA LEU A 1248 -8.11 44.62 -11.87
C LEU A 1248 -7.83 44.90 -10.40
N GLN A 1249 -8.05 46.15 -10.00
CA GLN A 1249 -8.03 46.54 -8.60
C GLN A 1249 -9.14 45.81 -7.83
N THR A 1250 -8.83 45.43 -6.60
CA THR A 1250 -9.78 44.79 -5.67
C THR A 1250 -10.51 45.86 -4.85
N LYS A 1251 -11.52 45.48 -4.07
CA LYS A 1251 -12.20 46.46 -3.18
C LYS A 1251 -11.26 46.89 -2.06
N THR A 1252 -11.40 48.14 -1.60
CA THR A 1252 -10.67 48.64 -0.43
C THR A 1252 -11.06 47.85 0.82
N THR A 1253 -10.08 47.56 1.66
CA THR A 1253 -10.30 46.93 2.97
C THR A 1253 -10.94 47.96 3.92
N PRO A 1254 -12.07 47.65 4.58
CA PRO A 1254 -12.57 48.49 5.66
C PRO A 1254 -11.50 48.60 6.77
N THR A 1255 -11.10 49.81 7.15
CA THR A 1255 -10.17 50.01 8.27
C THR A 1255 -10.81 49.67 9.60
N CYS A 1256 -9.99 49.39 10.61
CA CYS A 1256 -10.39 49.00 11.97
C CYS A 1256 -11.37 49.97 12.67
N ILE A 1257 -11.59 51.17 12.14
CA ILE A 1257 -12.51 52.18 12.70
C ILE A 1257 -13.67 52.51 11.72
N SER A 1258 -13.65 52.01 10.48
CA SER A 1258 -14.77 52.17 9.53
C SER A 1258 -16.04 51.42 9.94
N SER A 1259 -15.96 50.55 10.94
CA SER A 1259 -17.09 49.85 11.56
C SER A 1259 -17.88 50.72 12.55
N TYR A 1260 -17.47 51.97 12.80
CA TYR A 1260 -18.27 52.91 13.60
C TYR A 1260 -19.47 53.50 12.85
N LEU A 1261 -19.65 53.22 11.54
CA LEU A 1261 -20.80 53.74 10.79
C LEU A 1261 -21.29 52.79 9.68
N ARG A 1262 -22.48 52.21 9.91
CA ARG A 1262 -23.61 52.49 9.02
C ARG A 1262 -24.69 53.20 9.80
#